data_AF-A0AAD6AFB5-F1
#
_entry.id   AF-A0AAD6AFB5-F1
#
_cell.length_a   1.000
_cell.length_b   1.000
_cell.length_c   1.000
_cell.angle_alpha   90.00
_cell.angle_beta   90.00
_cell.angle_gamma   90.00
#
_symmetry.space_group_name_H-M   'P 1'
#
loop_
_entity.id
_entity.type
_entity.pdbx_description
1 polymer ?
#
loop_
_entity_poly.entity_id
_entity_poly.type
_entity_poly.pdbx_seq_one_letter_code
_entity_poly.pdbx_strand_id
1 'polypeptide(L)'
;MFTSLLPTIVPSTGHRPKHRPSSQAQAIVPSTGHRPKHRPSSQAQAIVPNTGHRPKHRPSSQTQAIVPNTGHRPKHRPSSQTQAIVPNTGHRPKHRPSSQTQAIVPSTGHRPKHRPSSQTQAIVPNTGHRPKHRPSSQTQAIVPNTGHRPKHRPSSQAQAIVPSTGHRPKHRPSSQAQAIVPNTGHRPKYRPSSQVQAIVPNTGHRPKHRPSSQTQAIVPNTGHRPKHRPSSQAQAIVPSTGHRPKHRPSSQAQAIVPSTGHRPKHRPLSQAQAIVPNTGHRPKYRPSSQAQAIVPNTGHRPKHRPSSQTQAIVPSTGHRPKHRPSSQTQAIVPNTGHRPKHRPSSQAQAIVPNTAKPSYLVDKNLESAVKFIVRKFPAVETRNNNQQLAQLQKEKSEILKNLALYYFTFVDVMEFKDHVCELLNTIDACQVFFDITVNFDLTKNYLDLVVTYTTLMTILSRIEERKAIIGLYNYAHEMTHGASDREYPRLGQMIVDYENPLKKLMEEFVPHGKSLSDALISLQMVYPRRNLSADQWRNAQLLSLISAPSTMLNPAQSDTMPCEYLSLDAMEKWIVFGFILCHSVLNTDATALSLWKLALQSSTCLCLFRDEVFHIHKAAEDLFVNIRGYNKRINDIRECKEQALSHAGSMHRERRKFLRSALKELATVLADQPGLLGPKALFVFMALSFARDEIIWLLHIAELIFYMEELRAHVRKYGPVMQRYYVQYLSGFDAVVLNELVQNLSVCPEDESIIMSSFVNTMTSLSVKQVEDGEVFDFRGMRLDWFRLQAYTSVSKASLGIADHKELGKMMNTIIFHTKMVDSLVEMLVETFYSRAFEKMFQQCLELPSQSRHSICFPLLCTHFMSCTHELCPEERHHIGDRSLSLCNMFLDEMAKQARNLITDICTEQCTLSDQLLPKHCAKTISQAVNKKSKKATGKKGEPEREKPGVESMRKNRLLVTNLDKLHTALSELCFSINYVPNLAVWEHTFTPREYLTSHLEIRFTKSIVGMTMYNQSTQEIAKPSELLTSVRAYMTVLQSIENYVTIDITRVFNNVLLQQTQHLDSHGEPTITSLYTN
;
A
#
# COMPACT_ATOMS: atom_id res chain seq x y z
N MET A 1 20.24 88.34 -28.49
CA MET A 1 19.49 87.32 -27.72
C MET A 1 18.63 86.42 -28.62
N PHE A 2 19.03 85.88 -29.77
CA PHE A 2 20.30 85.28 -30.19
C PHE A 2 21.04 84.45 -29.15
N THR A 3 21.26 83.19 -29.57
CA THR A 3 22.35 82.25 -29.21
C THR A 3 22.36 81.78 -27.76
N SER A 4 22.67 80.55 -27.40
CA SER A 4 23.06 79.33 -28.09
C SER A 4 23.41 78.34 -26.96
N LEU A 5 23.47 77.05 -27.30
CA LEU A 5 24.58 76.13 -26.96
C LEU A 5 25.22 76.19 -25.56
N LEU A 6 25.16 75.06 -24.81
CA LEU A 6 26.27 74.10 -24.65
C LEU A 6 26.14 73.25 -23.37
N PRO A 7 26.74 72.04 -23.37
CA PRO A 7 26.57 71.01 -22.35
C PRO A 7 27.58 71.17 -21.20
N THR A 8 27.17 70.75 -20.01
CA THR A 8 28.08 70.67 -18.84
C THR A 8 28.57 69.23 -18.67
N ILE A 9 29.87 69.01 -18.88
CA ILE A 9 30.58 67.78 -18.53
C ILE A 9 31.01 67.89 -17.05
N VAL A 10 30.70 66.89 -16.21
CA VAL A 10 31.11 66.86 -14.79
C VAL A 10 32.28 65.89 -14.61
N PRO A 11 33.40 66.26 -13.94
CA PRO A 11 34.56 65.41 -13.75
C PRO A 11 34.38 64.38 -12.62
N SER A 12 35.18 63.31 -12.68
CA SER A 12 35.19 62.19 -11.75
C SER A 12 35.71 62.55 -10.35
N THR A 13 34.87 62.47 -9.31
CA THR A 13 35.29 62.52 -7.90
C THR A 13 34.52 61.52 -7.01
N GLY A 14 35.22 60.97 -6.02
CA GLY A 14 34.90 59.73 -5.31
C GLY A 14 33.92 59.78 -4.12
N HIS A 15 32.75 60.43 -4.25
CA HIS A 15 31.72 60.39 -3.19
C HIS A 15 30.30 60.13 -3.71
N ARG A 16 29.49 59.40 -2.92
CA ARG A 16 28.08 59.02 -3.23
C ARG A 16 27.16 60.26 -3.33
N PRO A 17 26.66 60.68 -4.51
CA PRO A 17 25.72 61.79 -4.60
C PRO A 17 24.27 61.29 -4.52
N LYS A 18 23.39 62.07 -3.87
CA LYS A 18 21.92 61.95 -3.99
C LYS A 18 21.39 63.21 -4.68
N HIS A 19 20.96 63.13 -5.94
CA HIS A 19 20.36 64.25 -6.66
C HIS A 19 18.83 64.14 -6.82
N ARG A 20 18.12 65.26 -6.67
CA ARG A 20 16.67 65.41 -6.86
C ARG A 20 16.37 66.69 -7.66
N PRO A 21 16.33 66.65 -9.00
CA PRO A 21 15.97 67.81 -9.81
C PRO A 21 14.45 67.93 -9.99
N SER A 22 13.96 69.16 -10.05
CA SER A 22 12.58 69.52 -10.40
C SER A 22 12.48 69.83 -11.90
N SER A 23 11.61 69.07 -12.60
CA SER A 23 11.15 69.23 -13.99
C SER A 23 12.19 69.17 -15.14
N GLN A 24 12.06 68.13 -15.98
CA GLN A 24 12.71 67.84 -17.27
C GLN A 24 14.26 67.95 -17.35
N ALA A 25 14.94 66.80 -17.53
CA ALA A 25 16.39 66.75 -17.79
C ALA A 25 16.80 65.58 -18.71
N GLN A 26 17.71 65.83 -19.66
CA GLN A 26 18.51 64.83 -20.38
C GLN A 26 19.90 64.71 -19.73
N ALA A 27 20.37 63.50 -19.44
CA ALA A 27 21.69 63.30 -18.83
C ALA A 27 22.46 62.15 -19.50
N ILE A 28 23.73 62.40 -19.84
CA ILE A 28 24.74 61.43 -20.31
C ILE A 28 25.78 61.27 -19.20
N VAL A 29 26.03 60.05 -18.72
CA VAL A 29 26.91 59.77 -17.57
C VAL A 29 28.06 58.85 -17.98
N PRO A 30 29.34 59.17 -17.67
CA PRO A 30 30.48 58.31 -17.98
C PRO A 30 30.63 57.13 -16.99
N SER A 31 31.36 56.10 -17.40
CA SER A 31 31.59 54.86 -16.65
C SER A 31 32.32 55.07 -15.32
N THR A 32 31.68 54.73 -14.19
CA THR A 32 32.30 54.75 -12.84
C THR A 32 31.88 53.53 -11.98
N GLY A 33 32.76 53.12 -11.07
CA GLY A 33 32.68 51.87 -10.29
C GLY A 33 31.75 51.87 -9.05
N HIS A 34 30.79 52.80 -8.92
CA HIS A 34 29.92 52.90 -7.72
C HIS A 34 28.42 53.06 -8.03
N ARG A 35 27.56 52.82 -7.01
CA ARG A 35 26.11 52.55 -7.13
C ARG A 35 25.23 53.82 -7.05
N PRO A 36 24.54 54.27 -8.14
CA PRO A 36 23.73 55.51 -8.11
C PRO A 36 22.25 55.32 -7.68
N LYS A 37 21.60 56.36 -7.15
CA LYS A 37 20.14 56.44 -6.87
C LYS A 37 19.55 57.79 -7.36
N HIS A 38 18.62 57.77 -8.32
CA HIS A 38 17.94 58.97 -8.85
C HIS A 38 16.40 58.96 -8.69
N ARG A 39 15.79 60.13 -8.42
CA ARG A 39 14.33 60.33 -8.25
C ARG A 39 13.84 61.68 -8.83
N PRO A 40 13.51 61.77 -10.14
CA PRO A 40 12.96 62.98 -10.77
C PRO A 40 11.43 63.09 -10.64
N SER A 41 10.88 64.31 -10.70
CA SER A 41 9.45 64.60 -10.48
C SER A 41 8.55 64.57 -11.74
N SER A 42 9.06 64.80 -12.96
CA SER A 42 8.27 64.71 -14.21
C SER A 42 9.15 64.64 -15.48
N GLN A 43 8.85 63.68 -16.38
CA GLN A 43 9.45 63.34 -17.70
C GLN A 43 11.00 63.33 -17.81
N ALA A 44 11.59 62.17 -18.17
CA ALA A 44 13.04 62.03 -18.40
C ALA A 44 13.38 61.05 -19.55
N GLN A 45 14.39 61.39 -20.35
CA GLN A 45 15.10 60.51 -21.31
C GLN A 45 16.53 60.27 -20.79
N ALA A 46 16.97 59.02 -20.70
CA ALA A 46 18.31 58.67 -20.21
C ALA A 46 19.00 57.66 -21.13
N ILE A 47 20.25 57.94 -21.51
CA ILE A 47 21.15 57.07 -22.28
C ILE A 47 22.35 56.73 -21.38
N VAL A 48 22.58 55.44 -21.11
CA VAL A 48 23.61 54.99 -20.14
C VAL A 48 24.54 53.96 -20.80
N PRO A 49 25.87 54.14 -20.79
CA PRO A 49 26.82 53.13 -21.26
C PRO A 49 27.26 52.13 -20.16
N ASN A 50 27.91 51.03 -20.58
CA ASN A 50 28.26 49.84 -19.79
C ASN A 50 28.88 50.11 -18.40
N THR A 51 28.29 49.55 -17.34
CA THR A 51 28.87 49.48 -15.98
C THR A 51 28.52 48.18 -15.24
N GLY A 52 29.45 47.70 -14.39
CA GLY A 52 29.40 46.40 -13.69
C GLY A 52 28.53 46.31 -12.44
N HIS A 53 27.69 47.31 -12.11
CA HIS A 53 26.91 47.34 -10.86
C HIS A 53 25.43 47.74 -11.02
N ARG A 54 24.61 47.40 -10.01
CA ARG A 54 23.13 47.33 -10.06
C ARG A 54 22.40 48.70 -9.86
N PRO A 55 21.68 49.27 -10.85
CA PRO A 55 20.98 50.56 -10.71
C PRO A 55 19.53 50.44 -10.14
N LYS A 56 18.99 51.53 -9.53
CA LYS A 56 17.58 51.66 -9.10
C LYS A 56 16.97 53.03 -9.48
N HIS A 57 15.91 53.05 -10.31
CA HIS A 57 15.18 54.28 -10.72
C HIS A 57 13.69 54.28 -10.31
N ARG A 58 13.15 55.44 -9.90
CA ARG A 58 11.73 55.63 -9.52
C ARG A 58 11.18 57.03 -9.89
N PRO A 59 10.74 57.28 -11.14
CA PRO A 59 10.12 58.55 -11.56
C PRO A 59 8.59 58.57 -11.39
N SER A 60 8.00 59.76 -11.30
CA SER A 60 6.56 59.97 -11.04
C SER A 60 5.64 60.10 -12.27
N SER A 61 6.12 60.51 -13.46
CA SER A 61 5.28 60.59 -14.67
C SER A 61 6.08 60.56 -15.99
N GLN A 62 5.73 59.59 -16.85
CA GLN A 62 6.25 59.27 -18.21
C GLN A 62 7.79 59.10 -18.40
N THR A 63 8.22 58.02 -19.10
CA THR A 63 9.66 57.73 -19.37
C THR A 63 9.85 56.95 -20.68
N GLN A 64 10.80 57.36 -21.53
CA GLN A 64 11.37 56.58 -22.64
C GLN A 64 12.84 56.26 -22.29
N ALA A 65 13.25 54.99 -22.41
CA ALA A 65 14.61 54.55 -22.09
C ALA A 65 15.16 53.60 -23.16
N ILE A 66 16.39 53.85 -23.62
CA ILE A 66 17.15 53.02 -24.56
C ILE A 66 18.41 52.55 -23.80
N VAL A 67 18.60 51.23 -23.67
CA VAL A 67 19.70 50.64 -22.88
C VAL A 67 20.42 49.55 -23.68
N PRO A 68 21.73 49.69 -24.00
CA PRO A 68 22.52 48.61 -24.58
C PRO A 68 23.18 47.72 -23.50
N ASN A 69 23.33 46.43 -23.80
CA ASN A 69 24.08 45.35 -23.13
C ASN A 69 24.68 45.57 -21.72
N THR A 70 24.12 44.93 -20.67
CA THR A 70 24.81 44.77 -19.36
C THR A 70 24.54 43.41 -18.68
N GLY A 71 25.52 42.91 -17.92
CA GLY A 71 25.56 41.57 -17.32
C GLY A 71 24.75 41.33 -16.02
N HIS A 72 23.98 42.31 -15.49
CA HIS A 72 23.26 42.16 -14.22
C HIS A 72 21.82 42.76 -14.18
N ARG A 73 20.96 42.23 -13.28
CA ARG A 73 19.48 42.48 -13.19
C ARG A 73 19.06 43.95 -12.91
N PRO A 74 18.28 44.61 -13.80
CA PRO A 74 17.61 45.91 -13.54
C PRO A 74 16.24 45.79 -12.82
N LYS A 75 15.79 46.85 -12.12
CA LYS A 75 14.42 46.99 -11.54
C LYS A 75 13.83 48.40 -11.79
N HIS A 76 12.71 48.49 -12.51
CA HIS A 76 11.98 49.76 -12.77
C HIS A 76 10.55 49.76 -12.21
N ARG A 77 10.08 50.91 -11.67
CA ARG A 77 8.71 51.09 -11.12
C ARG A 77 8.17 52.53 -11.33
N PRO A 78 7.64 52.87 -12.52
CA PRO A 78 7.00 54.17 -12.81
C PRO A 78 5.49 54.16 -12.54
N SER A 79 4.88 55.34 -12.36
CA SER A 79 3.48 55.51 -11.92
C SER A 79 2.42 55.75 -13.00
N SER A 80 2.72 56.16 -14.25
CA SER A 80 1.62 56.52 -15.17
C SER A 80 1.70 56.22 -16.68
N GLN A 81 2.85 55.95 -17.34
CA GLN A 81 2.92 55.44 -18.74
C GLN A 81 4.38 55.11 -19.14
N THR A 82 4.65 54.09 -19.99
CA THR A 82 6.02 53.70 -20.43
C THR A 82 6.04 53.05 -21.83
N GLN A 83 6.94 53.52 -22.70
CA GLN A 83 7.37 52.84 -23.95
C GLN A 83 8.84 52.42 -23.79
N ALA A 84 9.19 51.16 -24.11
CA ALA A 84 10.55 50.65 -23.98
C ALA A 84 10.93 49.77 -25.19
N ILE A 85 12.12 50.01 -25.75
CA ILE A 85 12.75 49.23 -26.82
C ILE A 85 14.04 48.63 -26.25
N VAL A 86 14.17 47.30 -26.27
CA VAL A 86 15.32 46.60 -25.64
C VAL A 86 15.87 45.53 -26.60
N PRO A 87 17.08 45.70 -27.14
CA PRO A 87 17.79 44.65 -27.88
C PRO A 87 18.65 43.78 -26.92
N ASN A 88 18.59 42.45 -27.09
CA ASN A 88 19.47 41.38 -26.54
C ASN A 88 20.10 41.55 -25.13
N THR A 89 19.70 40.72 -24.15
CA THR A 89 20.48 40.48 -22.90
C THR A 89 20.27 39.07 -22.31
N GLY A 90 21.29 38.53 -21.63
CA GLY A 90 21.34 37.15 -21.10
C GLY A 90 20.63 36.85 -19.77
N HIS A 91 19.95 37.81 -19.11
CA HIS A 91 19.30 37.58 -17.81
C HIS A 91 17.93 38.28 -17.60
N ARG A 92 17.14 37.77 -16.62
CA ARG A 92 15.68 37.97 -16.41
C ARG A 92 15.22 39.42 -16.01
N PRO A 93 14.41 40.14 -16.82
CA PRO A 93 13.82 41.45 -16.45
C PRO A 93 12.53 41.35 -15.58
N LYS A 94 12.20 42.41 -14.82
CA LYS A 94 10.91 42.56 -14.08
C LYS A 94 10.36 44.00 -14.19
N HIS A 95 9.17 44.16 -14.80
CA HIS A 95 8.45 45.45 -14.92
C HIS A 95 7.09 45.44 -14.19
N ARG A 96 6.72 46.56 -13.54
CA ARG A 96 5.43 46.74 -12.82
C ARG A 96 4.91 48.19 -12.88
N PRO A 97 4.29 48.62 -14.00
CA PRO A 97 3.64 49.94 -14.13
C PRO A 97 2.14 49.91 -13.71
N SER A 98 1.57 51.07 -13.40
CA SER A 98 0.22 51.22 -12.81
C SER A 98 -0.95 51.51 -13.76
N SER A 99 -0.75 51.87 -15.04
CA SER A 99 -1.90 52.23 -15.91
C SER A 99 -1.82 51.75 -17.38
N GLN A 100 -0.79 52.04 -18.20
CA GLN A 100 -0.76 51.55 -19.60
C GLN A 100 0.66 51.19 -20.10
N THR A 101 0.81 50.20 -21.00
CA THR A 101 2.10 49.76 -21.57
C THR A 101 1.95 49.21 -22.99
N GLN A 102 2.77 49.71 -23.93
CA GLN A 102 3.04 49.11 -25.25
C GLN A 102 4.50 48.65 -25.29
N ALA A 103 4.78 47.42 -25.76
CA ALA A 103 6.14 46.88 -25.82
C ALA A 103 6.34 46.05 -27.11
N ILE A 104 7.46 46.31 -27.80
CA ILE A 104 7.94 45.58 -28.98
C ILE A 104 9.26 44.91 -28.59
N VAL A 105 9.36 43.58 -28.71
CA VAL A 105 10.54 42.81 -28.26
C VAL A 105 10.97 41.81 -29.35
N PRO A 106 12.10 42.03 -30.03
CA PRO A 106 12.70 41.04 -30.92
C PRO A 106 13.63 40.10 -30.12
N SER A 107 13.41 38.78 -30.24
CA SER A 107 14.32 37.66 -29.87
C SER A 107 15.11 37.71 -28.54
N THR A 108 14.77 36.86 -27.55
CA THR A 108 15.64 36.55 -26.39
C THR A 108 15.49 35.11 -25.86
N GLY A 109 16.57 34.55 -25.26
CA GLY A 109 16.68 33.15 -24.81
C GLY A 109 16.08 32.79 -23.44
N HIS A 110 15.49 33.71 -22.65
CA HIS A 110 14.95 33.40 -21.31
C HIS A 110 13.64 34.16 -20.92
N ARG A 111 12.94 33.65 -19.88
CA ARG A 111 11.51 33.88 -19.50
C ARG A 111 11.14 35.31 -18.99
N PRO A 112 10.27 36.09 -19.70
CA PRO A 112 9.75 37.40 -19.21
C PRO A 112 8.56 37.30 -18.22
N LYS A 113 8.34 38.33 -17.38
CA LYS A 113 7.15 38.47 -16.51
C LYS A 113 6.62 39.92 -16.49
N HIS A 114 5.39 40.14 -16.95
CA HIS A 114 4.68 41.44 -16.94
C HIS A 114 3.43 41.41 -16.04
N ARG A 115 3.16 42.49 -15.29
CA ARG A 115 1.97 42.65 -14.43
C ARG A 115 1.47 44.12 -14.36
N PRO A 116 0.76 44.62 -15.39
CA PRO A 116 0.11 45.94 -15.40
C PRO A 116 -1.32 45.89 -14.82
N SER A 117 -1.86 47.05 -14.40
CA SER A 117 -3.14 47.15 -13.67
C SER A 117 -4.39 47.50 -14.49
N SER A 118 -4.32 47.93 -15.75
CA SER A 118 -5.57 48.21 -16.52
C SER A 118 -5.58 47.77 -17.99
N GLN A 119 -4.65 48.14 -18.88
CA GLN A 119 -4.72 47.69 -20.31
C GLN A 119 -3.36 47.29 -20.92
N THR A 120 -3.34 46.32 -21.85
CA THR A 120 -2.12 45.84 -22.54
C THR A 120 -2.41 45.34 -23.96
N GLN A 121 -1.69 45.86 -24.95
CA GLN A 121 -1.56 45.30 -26.32
C GLN A 121 -0.11 44.82 -26.51
N ALA A 122 0.09 43.62 -27.05
CA ALA A 122 1.41 43.04 -27.28
C ALA A 122 1.47 42.29 -28.62
N ILE A 123 2.50 42.57 -29.42
CA ILE A 123 2.81 41.89 -30.69
C ILE A 123 4.16 41.19 -30.50
N VAL A 124 4.23 39.87 -30.69
CA VAL A 124 5.45 39.08 -30.43
C VAL A 124 5.72 38.11 -31.59
N PRO A 125 6.75 38.35 -32.42
CA PRO A 125 7.22 37.38 -33.41
C PRO A 125 8.30 36.45 -32.80
N ASN A 126 8.19 35.14 -33.01
CA ASN A 126 9.19 34.08 -32.80
C ASN A 126 10.07 34.08 -31.53
N THR A 127 9.79 33.18 -30.56
CA THR A 127 10.73 32.82 -29.47
C THR A 127 10.60 31.36 -28.98
N GLY A 128 11.72 30.76 -28.53
CA GLY A 128 11.83 29.35 -28.12
C GLY A 128 11.37 28.97 -26.70
N HIS A 129 10.88 29.90 -25.85
CA HIS A 129 10.48 29.59 -24.46
C HIS A 129 9.24 30.35 -23.92
N ARG A 130 8.66 29.84 -22.82
CA ARG A 130 7.27 30.03 -22.30
C ARG A 130 6.91 31.44 -21.71
N PRO A 131 5.98 32.24 -22.29
CA PRO A 131 5.51 33.52 -21.72
C PRO A 131 4.45 33.39 -20.59
N LYS A 132 4.32 34.40 -19.70
CA LYS A 132 3.25 34.51 -18.68
C LYS A 132 2.73 35.96 -18.54
N HIS A 133 1.45 36.19 -18.85
CA HIS A 133 0.77 37.49 -18.72
C HIS A 133 -0.38 37.44 -17.67
N ARG A 134 -0.53 38.51 -16.86
CA ARG A 134 -1.61 38.64 -15.85
C ARG A 134 -2.07 40.11 -15.66
N PRO A 135 -2.89 40.64 -16.59
CA PRO A 135 -3.52 41.96 -16.47
C PRO A 135 -4.87 41.90 -15.72
N SER A 136 -5.35 43.04 -15.21
CA SER A 136 -6.54 43.10 -14.33
C SER A 136 -7.88 43.49 -14.98
N SER A 137 -7.96 43.94 -16.24
CA SER A 137 -9.28 44.22 -16.85
C SER A 137 -9.45 43.80 -18.32
N GLN A 138 -8.62 44.16 -19.29
CA GLN A 138 -8.83 43.75 -20.70
C GLN A 138 -7.55 43.31 -21.44
N THR A 139 -7.66 42.36 -22.38
CA THR A 139 -6.52 41.87 -23.21
C THR A 139 -6.97 41.43 -24.60
N GLN A 140 -6.34 41.96 -25.64
CA GLN A 140 -6.37 41.44 -27.01
C GLN A 140 -4.95 40.95 -27.37
N ALA A 141 -4.82 39.77 -27.97
CA ALA A 141 -3.53 39.20 -28.37
C ALA A 141 -3.65 38.48 -29.72
N ILE A 142 -2.73 38.78 -30.63
CA ILE A 142 -2.58 38.13 -31.95
C ILE A 142 -1.22 37.42 -31.92
N VAL A 143 -1.20 36.10 -32.17
CA VAL A 143 0.03 35.27 -32.06
C VAL A 143 0.15 34.33 -33.27
N PRO A 144 1.04 34.61 -34.23
CA PRO A 144 1.40 33.67 -35.28
C PRO A 144 2.57 32.75 -34.83
N ASN A 145 2.48 31.44 -35.12
CA ASN A 145 3.53 30.40 -35.05
C ASN A 145 4.54 30.42 -33.89
N THR A 146 4.42 29.49 -32.92
CA THR A 146 5.49 29.16 -31.95
C THR A 146 5.46 27.70 -31.47
N GLY A 147 6.63 27.12 -31.18
CA GLY A 147 6.82 25.70 -30.82
C GLY A 147 6.46 25.28 -29.37
N HIS A 148 6.01 26.15 -28.46
CA HIS A 148 5.71 25.78 -27.06
C HIS A 148 4.54 26.54 -26.36
N ARG A 149 4.03 25.95 -25.26
CA ARG A 149 2.74 26.21 -24.53
C ARG A 149 2.49 27.64 -23.92
N PRO A 150 1.49 28.44 -24.40
CA PRO A 150 1.07 29.71 -23.76
C PRO A 150 0.16 29.55 -22.51
N LYS A 151 0.11 30.56 -21.62
CA LYS A 151 -0.83 30.65 -20.47
C LYS A 151 -1.33 32.09 -20.25
N HIS A 152 -2.64 32.32 -20.41
CA HIS A 152 -3.30 33.62 -20.16
C HIS A 152 -4.31 33.55 -19.00
N ARG A 153 -4.38 34.62 -18.16
CA ARG A 153 -5.33 34.74 -17.03
C ARG A 153 -5.78 36.19 -16.78
N PRO A 154 -6.71 36.74 -17.59
CA PRO A 154 -7.34 38.04 -17.37
C PRO A 154 -8.54 37.94 -16.39
N SER A 155 -8.93 39.06 -15.77
CA SER A 155 -9.98 39.10 -14.72
C SER A 155 -11.39 39.51 -15.15
N SER A 156 -11.67 39.93 -16.39
CA SER A 156 -13.06 40.15 -16.84
C SER A 156 -13.34 39.65 -18.25
N GLN A 157 -12.85 40.26 -19.33
CA GLN A 157 -13.18 39.84 -20.72
C GLN A 157 -11.96 39.45 -21.57
N ALA A 158 -12.09 38.45 -22.45
CA ALA A 158 -11.04 38.01 -23.37
C ALA A 158 -11.60 37.47 -24.70
N GLN A 159 -11.12 38.01 -25.82
CA GLN A 159 -11.31 37.47 -27.18
C GLN A 159 -9.95 36.98 -27.71
N ALA A 160 -9.92 35.82 -28.36
CA ALA A 160 -8.70 35.24 -28.95
C ALA A 160 -9.02 34.56 -30.28
N ILE A 161 -8.27 34.90 -31.33
CA ILE A 161 -8.30 34.28 -32.66
C ILE A 161 -6.97 33.55 -32.83
N VAL A 162 -6.99 32.24 -33.11
CA VAL A 162 -5.76 31.41 -33.20
C VAL A 162 -5.81 30.54 -34.45
N PRO A 163 -5.06 30.87 -35.51
CA PRO A 163 -4.84 29.99 -36.66
C PRO A 163 -3.68 29.02 -36.38
N SER A 164 -3.89 27.72 -36.65
CA SER A 164 -2.89 26.64 -36.82
C SER A 164 -1.63 26.63 -35.92
N THR A 165 -1.58 25.73 -34.90
CA THR A 165 -0.32 25.42 -34.16
C THR A 165 -0.25 23.95 -33.68
N GLY A 166 0.96 23.38 -33.62
CA GLY A 166 1.23 21.97 -33.29
C GLY A 166 1.12 21.55 -31.81
N HIS A 167 0.80 22.43 -30.84
CA HIS A 167 0.74 22.07 -29.41
C HIS A 167 -0.33 22.80 -28.55
N ARG A 168 -0.61 22.25 -27.35
CA ARG A 168 -1.81 22.40 -26.47
C ARG A 168 -2.04 23.79 -25.77
N PRO A 169 -3.10 24.59 -26.06
CA PRO A 169 -3.43 25.85 -25.36
C PRO A 169 -4.17 25.70 -24.00
N LYS A 170 -4.12 26.72 -23.12
CA LYS A 170 -4.92 26.80 -21.85
C LYS A 170 -5.40 28.25 -21.54
N HIS A 171 -6.72 28.47 -21.54
CA HIS A 171 -7.36 29.76 -21.19
C HIS A 171 -8.20 29.68 -19.89
N ARG A 172 -8.17 30.73 -19.05
CA ARG A 172 -8.95 30.84 -17.79
C ARG A 172 -9.38 32.30 -17.47
N PRO A 173 -10.41 32.84 -18.15
CA PRO A 173 -11.04 34.13 -17.82
C PRO A 173 -12.08 33.99 -16.69
N SER A 174 -12.44 35.09 -16.03
CA SER A 174 -13.35 35.09 -14.86
C SER A 174 -14.80 35.52 -15.08
N SER A 175 -15.23 35.98 -16.27
CA SER A 175 -16.67 36.17 -16.52
C SER A 175 -17.13 35.64 -17.89
N GLN A 176 -16.78 36.26 -19.03
CA GLN A 176 -17.29 35.84 -20.36
C GLN A 176 -16.17 35.48 -21.36
N ALA A 177 -16.43 34.49 -22.23
CA ALA A 177 -15.50 34.06 -23.30
C ALA A 177 -16.23 33.52 -24.54
N GLN A 178 -15.92 34.07 -25.71
CA GLN A 178 -16.27 33.52 -27.03
C GLN A 178 -14.99 33.00 -27.72
N ALA A 179 -15.07 31.84 -28.36
CA ALA A 179 -13.93 31.25 -29.09
C ALA A 179 -14.41 30.57 -30.37
N ILE A 180 -13.80 30.93 -31.50
CA ILE A 180 -13.99 30.29 -32.82
C ILE A 180 -12.68 29.59 -33.17
N VAL A 181 -12.71 28.29 -33.45
CA VAL A 181 -11.50 27.48 -33.72
C VAL A 181 -11.72 26.60 -34.95
N PRO A 182 -11.15 26.96 -36.11
CA PRO A 182 -11.09 26.09 -37.28
C PRO A 182 -9.84 25.19 -37.24
N ASN A 183 -10.00 23.89 -37.52
CA ASN A 183 -8.97 22.87 -37.83
C ASN A 183 -7.64 22.87 -37.03
N THR A 184 -7.48 21.93 -36.08
CA THR A 184 -6.16 21.57 -35.50
C THR A 184 -6.05 20.11 -35.04
N GLY A 185 -4.85 19.51 -35.17
CA GLY A 185 -4.56 18.11 -34.85
C GLY A 185 -4.44 17.73 -33.36
N HIS A 186 -4.59 18.64 -32.39
CA HIS A 186 -4.40 18.32 -30.95
C HIS A 186 -5.32 19.08 -29.95
N ARG A 187 -5.37 18.58 -28.70
CA ARG A 187 -6.45 18.71 -27.68
C ARG A 187 -6.62 20.08 -26.92
N PRO A 188 -7.73 20.85 -27.08
CA PRO A 188 -7.98 22.10 -26.32
C PRO A 188 -8.51 21.92 -24.87
N LYS A 189 -8.37 22.93 -23.98
CA LYS A 189 -8.96 23.00 -22.62
C LYS A 189 -9.44 24.42 -22.25
N TYR A 190 -10.75 24.58 -22.00
CA TYR A 190 -11.39 25.85 -21.59
C TYR A 190 -12.00 25.79 -20.17
N ARG A 191 -11.86 26.86 -19.37
CA ARG A 191 -12.44 26.95 -18.01
C ARG A 191 -12.82 28.41 -17.59
N PRO A 192 -13.96 28.93 -18.08
CA PRO A 192 -14.54 30.22 -17.65
C PRO A 192 -15.51 30.06 -16.47
N SER A 193 -15.87 31.16 -15.80
CA SER A 193 -16.70 31.14 -14.57
C SER A 193 -18.18 31.50 -14.69
N SER A 194 -18.73 31.92 -15.83
CA SER A 194 -20.20 32.06 -15.94
C SER A 194 -20.80 31.53 -17.26
N GLN A 195 -20.48 32.06 -18.45
CA GLN A 195 -21.17 31.64 -19.70
C GLN A 195 -20.23 31.27 -20.87
N VAL A 196 -20.61 30.26 -21.67
CA VAL A 196 -19.88 29.81 -22.88
C VAL A 196 -20.85 29.40 -23.99
N GLN A 197 -20.67 29.96 -25.18
CA GLN A 197 -21.16 29.42 -26.45
C GLN A 197 -19.95 28.95 -27.27
N ALA A 198 -20.01 27.74 -27.83
CA ALA A 198 -18.95 27.17 -28.65
C ALA A 198 -19.56 26.41 -29.84
N ILE A 199 -19.12 26.76 -31.06
CA ILE A 199 -19.45 26.09 -32.31
C ILE A 199 -18.16 25.40 -32.80
N VAL A 200 -18.19 24.09 -33.02
CA VAL A 200 -17.00 23.30 -33.40
C VAL A 200 -17.33 22.38 -34.58
N PRO A 201 -16.97 22.75 -35.81
CA PRO A 201 -17.03 21.86 -36.97
C PRO A 201 -15.75 21.01 -37.10
N ASN A 202 -15.88 19.70 -37.37
CA ASN A 202 -14.87 18.73 -37.81
C ASN A 202 -13.46 18.76 -37.15
N THR A 203 -13.15 17.80 -36.27
CA THR A 203 -11.77 17.52 -35.82
C THR A 203 -11.52 16.04 -35.45
N GLY A 204 -10.31 15.54 -35.74
CA GLY A 204 -9.89 14.15 -35.49
C GLY A 204 -9.56 13.78 -34.03
N HIS A 205 -9.65 14.67 -33.02
CA HIS A 205 -9.28 14.35 -31.62
C HIS A 205 -10.09 15.10 -30.50
N ARG A 206 -9.98 14.61 -29.26
CA ARG A 206 -10.93 14.66 -28.10
C ARG A 206 -11.11 15.99 -27.30
N PRO A 207 -12.22 16.76 -27.40
CA PRO A 207 -12.45 18.03 -26.65
C PRO A 207 -12.76 17.87 -25.13
N LYS A 208 -12.57 18.93 -24.31
CA LYS A 208 -12.94 19.01 -22.87
C LYS A 208 -13.39 20.42 -22.43
N HIS A 209 -14.66 20.55 -21.99
CA HIS A 209 -15.26 21.81 -21.50
C HIS A 209 -15.67 21.73 -20.01
N ARG A 210 -15.48 22.81 -19.23
CA ARG A 210 -15.88 22.90 -17.80
C ARG A 210 -16.25 24.34 -17.35
N PRO A 211 -17.43 24.86 -17.73
CA PRO A 211 -17.96 26.14 -17.23
C PRO A 211 -18.71 25.97 -15.90
N SER A 212 -18.98 27.08 -15.18
CA SER A 212 -19.62 27.06 -13.86
C SER A 212 -21.09 27.48 -13.73
N SER A 213 -21.81 27.83 -14.82
CA SER A 213 -23.28 27.93 -14.73
C SER A 213 -24.00 27.35 -15.94
N GLN A 214 -23.94 27.91 -17.16
CA GLN A 214 -24.75 27.42 -18.30
C GLN A 214 -23.93 26.97 -19.54
N THR A 215 -24.42 25.98 -20.30
CA THR A 215 -23.80 25.50 -21.56
C THR A 215 -24.83 24.98 -22.56
N GLN A 216 -24.80 25.50 -23.79
CA GLN A 216 -25.44 24.90 -24.97
C GLN A 216 -24.35 24.46 -25.95
N ALA A 217 -24.46 23.26 -26.51
CA ALA A 217 -23.51 22.73 -27.49
C ALA A 217 -24.23 21.91 -28.57
N ILE A 218 -23.97 22.23 -29.83
CA ILE A 218 -24.47 21.52 -31.01
C ILE A 218 -23.25 20.86 -31.67
N VAL A 219 -23.29 19.54 -31.88
CA VAL A 219 -22.14 18.76 -32.41
C VAL A 219 -22.61 17.80 -33.50
N PRO A 220 -22.44 18.14 -34.79
CA PRO A 220 -22.64 17.22 -35.91
C PRO A 220 -21.36 16.43 -36.21
N ASN A 221 -21.46 15.11 -36.39
CA ASN A 221 -20.46 14.16 -36.95
C ASN A 221 -18.99 14.25 -36.49
N THR A 222 -18.53 13.30 -35.64
CA THR A 222 -17.09 13.09 -35.38
C THR A 222 -16.73 11.62 -35.04
N GLY A 223 -15.57 11.16 -35.50
CA GLY A 223 -15.06 9.79 -35.28
C GLY A 223 -14.52 9.46 -33.88
N HIS A 224 -14.51 10.38 -32.89
CA HIS A 224 -13.94 10.13 -31.55
C HIS A 224 -14.65 10.83 -30.36
N ARG A 225 -14.39 10.34 -29.13
CA ARG A 225 -15.20 10.39 -27.88
C ARG A 225 -15.28 11.75 -27.08
N PRO A 226 -16.41 12.49 -27.01
CA PRO A 226 -16.55 13.77 -26.27
C PRO A 226 -16.67 13.66 -24.71
N LYS A 227 -16.41 14.76 -23.96
CA LYS A 227 -16.62 14.88 -22.48
C LYS A 227 -17.05 16.30 -22.03
N HIS A 228 -18.26 16.42 -21.44
CA HIS A 228 -18.83 17.69 -20.92
C HIS A 228 -19.10 17.64 -19.39
N ARG A 229 -18.84 18.75 -18.67
CA ARG A 229 -19.07 18.87 -17.21
C ARG A 229 -19.45 20.32 -16.77
N PRO A 230 -20.70 20.77 -17.00
CA PRO A 230 -21.22 22.04 -16.48
C PRO A 230 -21.69 21.91 -15.02
N SER A 231 -21.91 23.03 -14.31
CA SER A 231 -22.31 23.03 -12.90
C SER A 231 -23.72 23.56 -12.54
N SER A 232 -24.63 23.79 -13.49
CA SER A 232 -26.06 23.82 -13.15
C SER A 232 -26.93 23.16 -14.23
N GLN A 233 -27.13 23.75 -15.41
CA GLN A 233 -28.05 23.19 -16.44
C GLN A 233 -27.35 22.78 -17.76
N ALA A 234 -27.82 21.70 -18.41
CA ALA A 234 -27.30 21.22 -19.70
C ALA A 234 -28.36 20.52 -20.56
N GLN A 235 -28.51 20.94 -21.82
CA GLN A 235 -29.27 20.23 -22.87
C GLN A 235 -28.30 19.76 -23.97
N ALA A 236 -28.50 18.54 -24.49
CA ALA A 236 -27.69 17.98 -25.57
C ALA A 236 -28.56 17.13 -26.51
N ILE A 237 -28.46 17.39 -27.82
CA ILE A 237 -29.11 16.62 -28.89
C ILE A 237 -27.98 15.95 -29.69
N VAL A 238 -28.03 14.62 -29.86
CA VAL A 238 -26.97 13.84 -30.53
C VAL A 238 -27.56 12.84 -31.53
N PRO A 239 -27.52 13.14 -32.84
CA PRO A 239 -27.85 12.18 -33.89
C PRO A 239 -26.61 11.36 -34.29
N SER A 240 -26.74 10.02 -34.33
CA SER A 240 -25.85 9.03 -35.01
C SER A 240 -24.32 9.15 -34.86
N THR A 241 -23.68 8.30 -34.04
CA THR A 241 -22.20 8.16 -34.02
C THR A 241 -21.72 6.73 -33.67
N GLY A 242 -20.60 6.30 -34.26
CA GLY A 242 -20.00 4.95 -34.06
C GLY A 242 -19.25 4.72 -32.73
N HIS A 243 -19.15 5.70 -31.80
CA HIS A 243 -18.39 5.53 -30.55
C HIS A 243 -18.95 6.28 -29.30
N ARG A 244 -18.51 5.83 -28.10
CA ARG A 244 -19.16 5.91 -26.76
C ARG A 244 -19.16 7.26 -25.98
N PRO A 245 -20.28 8.00 -25.78
CA PRO A 245 -20.32 9.32 -25.08
C PRO A 245 -20.25 9.32 -23.52
N LYS A 246 -19.94 10.48 -22.87
CA LYS A 246 -19.97 10.68 -21.38
C LYS A 246 -20.39 12.11 -20.96
N HIS A 247 -21.51 12.23 -20.21
CA HIS A 247 -22.05 13.51 -19.67
C HIS A 247 -22.11 13.53 -18.11
N ARG A 248 -21.82 14.69 -17.48
CA ARG A 248 -21.89 14.88 -16.01
C ARG A 248 -22.28 16.32 -15.57
N PRO A 249 -23.57 16.71 -15.63
CA PRO A 249 -24.08 17.98 -15.08
C PRO A 249 -24.32 17.90 -13.57
N SER A 250 -24.48 19.04 -12.88
CA SER A 250 -24.66 19.07 -11.42
C SER A 250 -26.02 19.44 -10.85
N SER A 251 -27.04 19.79 -11.65
CA SER A 251 -28.42 19.79 -11.13
C SER A 251 -29.43 19.08 -12.05
N GLN A 252 -29.80 19.61 -13.22
CA GLN A 252 -30.82 19.00 -14.10
C GLN A 252 -30.30 18.58 -15.49
N ALA A 253 -30.82 17.46 -16.05
CA ALA A 253 -30.45 16.96 -17.39
C ALA A 253 -31.57 16.16 -18.09
N GLN A 254 -31.86 16.48 -19.35
CA GLN A 254 -32.70 15.69 -20.26
C GLN A 254 -31.85 15.17 -21.44
N ALA A 255 -32.08 13.93 -21.86
CA ALA A 255 -31.39 13.31 -23.00
C ALA A 255 -32.32 12.37 -23.77
N ILE A 256 -32.38 12.53 -25.10
CA ILE A 256 -33.10 11.67 -26.04
C ILE A 256 -32.07 10.98 -26.94
N VAL A 257 -32.09 9.64 -27.04
CA VAL A 257 -31.10 8.86 -27.80
C VAL A 257 -31.76 7.74 -28.62
N PRO A 258 -31.89 7.91 -29.94
CA PRO A 258 -32.33 6.85 -30.84
C PRO A 258 -31.12 6.07 -31.38
N SER A 259 -31.13 4.72 -31.26
CA SER A 259 -30.31 3.72 -31.99
C SER A 259 -28.78 3.91 -32.06
N THR A 260 -28.01 3.09 -31.32
CA THR A 260 -26.52 2.99 -31.48
C THR A 260 -25.96 1.59 -31.13
N GLY A 261 -24.91 1.15 -31.84
CA GLY A 261 -24.25 -0.15 -31.65
C GLY A 261 -23.29 -0.28 -30.44
N HIS A 262 -23.11 0.74 -29.59
CA HIS A 262 -22.17 0.71 -28.45
C HIS A 262 -22.60 1.51 -27.18
N ARG A 263 -22.03 1.12 -26.03
CA ARG A 263 -22.50 1.26 -24.62
C ARG A 263 -22.50 2.69 -23.94
N PRO A 264 -23.60 3.42 -23.69
CA PRO A 264 -23.60 4.80 -23.10
C PRO A 264 -23.31 4.92 -21.58
N LYS A 265 -22.97 6.12 -21.05
CA LYS A 265 -22.81 6.43 -19.59
C LYS A 265 -23.24 7.86 -19.19
N HIS A 266 -24.25 8.00 -18.31
CA HIS A 266 -24.77 9.29 -17.78
C HIS A 266 -24.65 9.42 -16.25
N ARG A 267 -24.35 10.63 -15.72
CA ARG A 267 -24.26 10.90 -14.27
C ARG A 267 -24.68 12.33 -13.88
N PRO A 268 -25.98 12.64 -13.76
CA PRO A 268 -26.50 13.91 -13.23
C PRO A 268 -26.47 13.93 -11.68
N LEU A 269 -26.50 15.12 -11.07
CA LEU A 269 -26.42 15.25 -9.60
C LEU A 269 -27.74 15.60 -8.86
N SER A 270 -28.87 15.95 -9.51
CA SER A 270 -30.11 16.14 -8.71
C SER A 270 -31.48 15.77 -9.31
N GLN A 271 -31.67 15.55 -10.62
CA GLN A 271 -32.90 14.96 -11.21
C GLN A 271 -32.65 14.47 -12.66
N ALA A 272 -33.24 13.34 -13.09
CA ALA A 272 -33.07 12.81 -14.47
C ALA A 272 -34.22 11.91 -14.96
N GLN A 273 -34.67 12.11 -16.20
CA GLN A 273 -35.58 11.24 -16.96
C GLN A 273 -34.86 10.67 -18.21
N ALA A 274 -35.08 9.39 -18.53
CA ALA A 274 -34.51 8.74 -19.71
C ALA A 274 -35.48 7.69 -20.30
N ILE A 275 -35.68 7.71 -21.61
CA ILE A 275 -36.49 6.75 -22.38
C ILE A 275 -35.54 6.02 -23.35
N VAL A 276 -35.51 4.68 -23.34
CA VAL A 276 -34.59 3.87 -24.18
C VAL A 276 -35.28 2.61 -24.73
N PRO A 277 -35.57 2.56 -26.04
CA PRO A 277 -36.02 1.35 -26.73
C PRO A 277 -34.85 0.59 -27.40
N ASN A 278 -34.78 -0.74 -27.23
CA ASN A 278 -33.98 -1.74 -27.96
C ASN A 278 -32.47 -1.49 -28.22
N THR A 279 -31.59 -2.21 -27.50
CA THR A 279 -30.14 -2.31 -27.84
C THR A 279 -29.49 -3.64 -27.39
N GLY A 280 -28.57 -4.20 -28.19
CA GLY A 280 -27.86 -5.46 -27.95
C GLY A 280 -26.73 -5.43 -26.88
N HIS A 281 -26.50 -4.32 -26.17
CA HIS A 281 -25.41 -4.21 -25.16
C HIS A 281 -25.71 -3.31 -23.92
N ARG A 282 -25.25 -3.75 -22.74
CA ARG A 282 -25.46 -3.28 -21.33
C ARG A 282 -25.34 -1.75 -21.00
N PRO A 283 -26.40 -0.99 -20.64
CA PRO A 283 -26.31 0.43 -20.20
C PRO A 283 -25.84 0.67 -18.73
N LYS A 284 -25.45 1.92 -18.35
CA LYS A 284 -25.13 2.33 -16.94
C LYS A 284 -25.59 3.76 -16.59
N TYR A 285 -26.45 3.90 -15.57
CA TYR A 285 -27.00 5.18 -15.05
C TYR A 285 -26.65 5.45 -13.58
N ARG A 286 -26.45 6.73 -13.19
CA ARG A 286 -26.15 7.12 -11.79
C ARG A 286 -26.60 8.57 -11.45
N PRO A 287 -27.87 8.81 -11.07
CA PRO A 287 -28.35 10.10 -10.54
C PRO A 287 -28.08 10.23 -9.02
N SER A 288 -28.19 11.43 -8.44
CA SER A 288 -28.08 11.62 -6.98
C SER A 288 -29.28 12.14 -6.18
N SER A 289 -30.43 12.38 -6.80
CA SER A 289 -31.72 12.47 -6.07
C SER A 289 -32.88 12.29 -7.06
N GLN A 290 -33.74 11.29 -6.84
CA GLN A 290 -34.92 10.88 -7.64
C GLN A 290 -34.71 10.54 -9.15
N ALA A 291 -35.16 9.35 -9.57
CA ALA A 291 -35.14 8.90 -10.96
C ALA A 291 -36.24 7.85 -11.26
N GLN A 292 -36.91 8.00 -12.42
CA GLN A 292 -37.83 7.01 -13.00
C GLN A 292 -37.22 6.43 -14.28
N ALA A 293 -37.33 5.11 -14.47
CA ALA A 293 -36.85 4.40 -15.66
C ALA A 293 -37.81 3.26 -16.04
N ILE A 294 -38.19 3.18 -17.31
CA ILE A 294 -39.04 2.14 -17.91
C ILE A 294 -38.18 1.34 -18.90
N VAL A 295 -38.05 0.02 -18.74
CA VAL A 295 -37.19 -0.84 -19.60
C VAL A 295 -37.85 -2.20 -19.87
N PRO A 296 -38.33 -2.48 -21.10
CA PRO A 296 -38.79 -3.81 -21.52
C PRO A 296 -37.69 -4.61 -22.26
N ASN A 297 -37.53 -5.90 -21.94
CA ASN A 297 -36.79 -6.98 -22.65
C ASN A 297 -35.37 -6.73 -23.19
N THR A 298 -34.34 -7.33 -22.55
CA THR A 298 -32.99 -7.53 -23.15
C THR A 298 -32.23 -8.75 -22.59
N GLY A 299 -31.47 -9.46 -23.42
CA GLY A 299 -30.71 -10.69 -23.09
C GLY A 299 -29.44 -10.53 -22.21
N HIS A 300 -29.15 -9.35 -21.64
CA HIS A 300 -28.02 -9.16 -20.72
C HIS A 300 -28.25 -8.08 -19.62
N ARG A 301 -27.90 -8.42 -18.35
CA ARG A 301 -28.05 -7.67 -17.06
C ARG A 301 -27.87 -6.12 -17.07
N PRO A 302 -28.82 -5.27 -16.62
CA PRO A 302 -28.59 -3.82 -16.34
C PRO A 302 -27.85 -3.50 -15.01
N LYS A 303 -27.40 -2.23 -14.78
CA LYS A 303 -26.86 -1.72 -13.48
C LYS A 303 -27.32 -0.27 -13.17
N HIS A 304 -28.03 -0.07 -12.05
CA HIS A 304 -28.52 1.23 -11.53
C HIS A 304 -27.86 1.63 -10.19
N ARG A 305 -27.74 2.93 -9.89
CA ARG A 305 -27.29 3.44 -8.57
C ARG A 305 -27.80 4.88 -8.29
N PRO A 306 -28.96 5.06 -7.63
CA PRO A 306 -29.44 6.34 -7.12
C PRO A 306 -28.92 6.62 -5.68
N SER A 307 -29.14 7.82 -5.14
CA SER A 307 -28.83 8.15 -3.72
C SER A 307 -30.01 8.60 -2.85
N SER A 308 -31.25 8.64 -3.37
CA SER A 308 -32.51 8.64 -2.57
C SER A 308 -33.76 8.52 -3.46
N GLN A 309 -34.74 7.71 -2.99
CA GLN A 309 -36.02 7.22 -3.56
C GLN A 309 -36.02 6.78 -5.06
N THR A 310 -36.37 5.51 -5.31
CA THR A 310 -36.44 4.92 -6.66
C THR A 310 -37.52 3.84 -6.70
N GLN A 311 -38.50 3.99 -7.60
CA GLN A 311 -39.43 2.92 -7.98
C GLN A 311 -38.92 2.27 -9.27
N ALA A 312 -38.80 0.94 -9.28
CA ALA A 312 -38.42 0.17 -10.46
C ALA A 312 -39.33 -1.07 -10.56
N ILE A 313 -39.99 -1.24 -11.70
CA ILE A 313 -40.83 -2.40 -12.03
C ILE A 313 -40.03 -3.26 -13.02
N VAL A 314 -39.65 -4.49 -12.64
CA VAL A 314 -38.88 -5.41 -13.51
C VAL A 314 -39.42 -6.85 -13.42
N PRO A 315 -40.13 -7.35 -14.45
CA PRO A 315 -40.49 -8.76 -14.58
C PRO A 315 -39.34 -9.58 -15.21
N SER A 316 -39.07 -10.78 -14.68
CA SER A 316 -38.40 -11.95 -15.31
C SER A 316 -37.07 -11.77 -16.09
N THR A 317 -35.91 -12.17 -15.49
CA THR A 317 -34.69 -12.61 -16.23
C THR A 317 -33.79 -13.55 -15.40
N GLY A 318 -33.16 -14.55 -16.04
CA GLY A 318 -32.30 -15.61 -15.45
C GLY A 318 -30.97 -15.20 -14.79
N HIS A 319 -30.80 -13.91 -14.44
CA HIS A 319 -29.67 -13.45 -13.63
C HIS A 319 -30.06 -12.22 -12.78
N ARG A 320 -30.04 -12.37 -11.45
CA ARG A 320 -30.46 -11.37 -10.45
C ARG A 320 -29.92 -9.93 -10.66
N PRO A 321 -30.72 -8.85 -10.53
CA PRO A 321 -30.22 -7.46 -10.51
C PRO A 321 -29.37 -7.14 -9.27
N LYS A 322 -28.50 -6.11 -9.33
CA LYS A 322 -27.81 -5.53 -8.15
C LYS A 322 -28.40 -4.15 -7.82
N HIS A 323 -29.05 -4.01 -6.66
CA HIS A 323 -29.48 -2.74 -6.03
C HIS A 323 -28.56 -2.34 -4.87
N ARG A 324 -28.47 -1.04 -4.53
CA ARG A 324 -27.85 -0.54 -3.27
C ARG A 324 -28.48 0.81 -2.88
N PRO A 325 -29.35 0.86 -1.86
CA PRO A 325 -29.94 2.11 -1.34
C PRO A 325 -29.17 2.72 -0.17
N SER A 326 -29.53 3.95 0.22
CA SER A 326 -29.04 4.66 1.42
C SER A 326 -30.16 5.23 2.33
N SER A 327 -31.44 4.91 2.09
CA SER A 327 -32.55 4.83 3.07
C SER A 327 -33.86 4.48 2.35
N GLN A 328 -34.64 3.55 2.93
CA GLN A 328 -35.83 2.85 2.41
C GLN A 328 -35.77 2.39 0.94
N THR A 329 -35.49 1.10 0.75
CA THR A 329 -35.91 0.32 -0.42
C THR A 329 -36.35 -1.03 0.11
N GLN A 330 -37.61 -1.39 -0.11
CA GLN A 330 -38.04 -2.78 0.05
C GLN A 330 -37.40 -3.60 -1.07
N ALA A 331 -36.42 -4.43 -0.71
CA ALA A 331 -35.84 -5.46 -1.57
C ALA A 331 -35.39 -6.63 -0.69
N ILE A 332 -36.07 -7.77 -0.81
CA ILE A 332 -35.91 -8.97 0.03
C ILE A 332 -34.83 -9.90 -0.56
N VAL A 333 -33.69 -10.12 0.13
CA VAL A 333 -32.64 -11.15 -0.20
C VAL A 333 -31.65 -11.46 0.98
N PRO A 334 -31.39 -12.74 1.41
CA PRO A 334 -30.46 -13.13 2.51
C PRO A 334 -29.06 -13.72 2.08
N ASN A 335 -27.99 -13.49 2.88
CA ASN A 335 -26.81 -14.38 3.18
C ASN A 335 -25.70 -13.70 4.02
N THR A 336 -25.25 -14.35 5.11
CA THR A 336 -24.18 -13.95 6.06
C THR A 336 -23.03 -14.96 6.08
N GLY A 337 -21.78 -14.49 6.17
CA GLY A 337 -20.59 -15.35 6.29
C GLY A 337 -19.26 -14.66 5.97
N HIS A 338 -18.87 -13.58 6.68
CA HIS A 338 -17.48 -13.13 6.83
C HIS A 338 -17.33 -12.21 8.05
N ARG A 339 -16.25 -12.41 8.83
CA ARG A 339 -15.99 -11.85 10.17
C ARG A 339 -15.93 -10.31 10.23
N PRO A 340 -16.67 -9.63 11.12
CA PRO A 340 -16.58 -8.18 11.33
C PRO A 340 -15.47 -7.77 12.34
N LYS A 341 -14.29 -8.41 12.32
CA LYS A 341 -13.18 -8.01 13.23
C LYS A 341 -12.42 -6.75 12.80
N HIS A 342 -12.38 -6.44 11.50
CA HIS A 342 -11.43 -5.45 10.98
C HIS A 342 -11.81 -3.97 11.18
N ARG A 343 -13.11 -3.66 11.31
CA ARG A 343 -13.57 -2.27 11.44
C ARG A 343 -13.43 -1.71 12.87
N PRO A 344 -13.71 -2.49 13.93
CA PRO A 344 -13.49 -2.04 15.31
C PRO A 344 -12.00 -1.90 15.65
N SER A 345 -11.14 -2.77 15.12
CA SER A 345 -9.71 -2.80 15.42
C SER A 345 -8.89 -1.71 14.73
N SER A 346 -9.23 -1.32 13.49
CA SER A 346 -8.57 -0.21 12.80
C SER A 346 -8.92 1.12 13.45
N GLN A 347 -10.12 1.22 14.05
CA GLN A 347 -10.53 2.35 14.88
C GLN A 347 -9.88 2.29 16.26
N ALA A 348 -9.74 1.12 16.89
CA ALA A 348 -8.92 0.99 18.11
C ALA A 348 -7.46 1.40 17.86
N GLN A 349 -6.84 0.96 16.75
CA GLN A 349 -5.51 1.39 16.31
C GLN A 349 -5.45 2.84 15.83
N ALA A 350 -6.57 3.50 15.49
CA ALA A 350 -6.64 4.94 15.24
C ALA A 350 -6.86 5.76 16.53
N ILE A 351 -7.37 5.13 17.59
CA ILE A 351 -7.60 5.76 18.90
C ILE A 351 -6.33 5.70 19.78
N VAL A 352 -5.37 4.82 19.48
CA VAL A 352 -4.18 4.56 20.32
C VAL A 352 -2.85 5.27 19.94
N PRO A 353 -2.64 5.91 18.76
CA PRO A 353 -1.55 6.86 18.61
C PRO A 353 -2.04 8.22 19.09
N ASN A 354 -1.40 8.82 20.09
CA ASN A 354 -1.68 10.18 20.59
C ASN A 354 -1.70 11.27 19.50
N THR A 355 -1.29 10.97 18.27
CA THR A 355 -1.33 11.84 17.07
C THR A 355 -2.60 11.70 16.21
N ALA A 356 -3.51 10.76 16.49
CA ALA A 356 -4.69 10.45 15.69
C ALA A 356 -6.05 10.55 16.44
N LYS A 357 -6.04 10.92 17.73
CA LYS A 357 -7.27 11.16 18.51
C LYS A 357 -8.15 12.24 17.86
N PRO A 358 -9.50 12.12 17.87
CA PRO A 358 -10.38 13.20 17.48
C PRO A 358 -10.03 14.50 18.21
N SER A 359 -9.95 15.62 17.49
CA SER A 359 -9.51 16.91 18.06
C SER A 359 -10.34 17.35 19.26
N TYR A 360 -11.62 16.97 19.31
CA TYR A 360 -12.55 17.29 20.41
C TYR A 360 -12.16 16.66 21.75
N LEU A 361 -11.38 15.58 21.75
CA LEU A 361 -10.88 14.93 22.97
C LEU A 361 -9.56 15.54 23.47
N VAL A 362 -8.90 16.35 22.64
CA VAL A 362 -7.62 16.99 22.95
C VAL A 362 -7.80 18.49 23.24
N ASP A 363 -8.88 19.10 22.73
CA ASP A 363 -9.16 20.52 22.93
C ASP A 363 -9.51 20.84 24.40
N LYS A 364 -8.66 21.66 25.03
CA LYS A 364 -8.84 22.14 26.41
C LYS A 364 -10.16 22.89 26.61
N ASN A 365 -10.71 23.52 25.57
CA ASN A 365 -11.98 24.23 25.66
C ASN A 365 -13.19 23.30 25.73
N LEU A 366 -13.06 22.05 25.26
CA LEU A 366 -14.12 21.04 25.27
C LEU A 366 -13.93 20.02 26.40
N GLU A 367 -12.78 20.00 27.07
CA GLU A 367 -12.46 19.05 28.14
C GLU A 367 -13.51 19.04 29.27
N SER A 368 -14.01 20.22 29.67
CA SER A 368 -15.06 20.34 30.71
C SER A 368 -16.39 19.72 30.27
N ALA A 369 -16.77 19.91 29.00
CA ALA A 369 -17.95 19.30 28.39
C ALA A 369 -17.81 17.77 28.31
N VAL A 370 -16.65 17.29 27.87
CA VAL A 370 -16.35 15.85 27.76
C VAL A 370 -16.43 15.17 29.12
N LYS A 371 -15.81 15.75 30.16
CA LYS A 371 -15.89 15.22 31.54
C LYS A 371 -17.33 15.17 32.05
N PHE A 372 -18.13 16.20 31.76
CA PHE A 372 -19.55 16.21 32.13
C PHE A 372 -20.33 15.06 31.45
N ILE A 373 -20.16 14.90 30.14
CA ILE A 373 -20.83 13.86 29.33
C ILE A 373 -20.42 12.47 29.80
N VAL A 374 -19.12 12.21 29.98
CA VAL A 374 -18.63 10.89 30.41
C VAL A 374 -19.14 10.54 31.81
N ARG A 375 -19.20 11.51 32.73
CA ARG A 375 -19.72 11.28 34.09
C ARG A 375 -21.22 10.95 34.11
N LYS A 376 -21.99 11.51 33.18
CA LYS A 376 -23.44 11.28 33.08
C LYS A 376 -23.82 10.09 32.21
N PHE A 377 -22.88 9.55 31.43
CA PHE A 377 -23.13 8.44 30.52
C PHE A 377 -23.72 7.22 31.24
N PRO A 378 -24.80 6.59 30.74
CA PRO A 378 -25.44 6.83 29.43
C PRO A 378 -26.59 7.86 29.48
N ALA A 379 -26.91 8.44 30.63
CA ALA A 379 -27.97 9.45 30.76
C ALA A 379 -27.64 10.74 29.99
N VAL A 380 -28.67 11.39 29.46
CA VAL A 380 -28.53 12.60 28.61
C VAL A 380 -29.26 13.77 29.26
N GLU A 381 -28.54 14.87 29.46
CA GLU A 381 -29.06 16.09 30.10
C GLU A 381 -28.67 17.33 29.28
N THR A 382 -29.61 17.85 28.48
CA THR A 382 -29.40 19.01 27.59
C THR A 382 -30.22 20.26 27.96
N ARG A 383 -31.23 20.10 28.84
CA ARG A 383 -32.31 21.09 29.04
C ARG A 383 -31.99 22.25 29.98
N ASN A 384 -30.93 22.14 30.79
CA ASN A 384 -30.48 23.24 31.64
C ASN A 384 -29.37 23.99 30.88
N ASN A 385 -29.42 25.34 30.87
CA ASN A 385 -28.40 26.23 30.31
C ASN A 385 -27.03 26.00 30.98
N ASN A 386 -26.39 24.89 30.66
CA ASN A 386 -25.17 24.44 31.30
C ASN A 386 -24.00 25.13 30.60
N GLN A 387 -23.34 26.05 31.30
CA GLN A 387 -22.16 26.76 30.82
C GLN A 387 -21.06 25.80 30.34
N GLN A 388 -21.04 24.56 30.84
CA GLN A 388 -20.13 23.50 30.43
C GLN A 388 -20.33 23.04 28.97
N LEU A 389 -21.51 23.21 28.38
CA LEU A 389 -21.83 22.78 27.00
C LEU A 389 -21.78 23.94 25.99
N ALA A 390 -21.41 25.15 26.41
CA ALA A 390 -21.46 26.35 25.59
C ALA A 390 -20.56 26.27 24.34
N GLN A 391 -19.36 25.71 24.47
CA GLN A 391 -18.46 25.51 23.32
C GLN A 391 -18.95 24.39 22.40
N LEU A 392 -19.50 23.31 22.97
CA LEU A 392 -20.08 22.19 22.23
C LEU A 392 -21.24 22.65 21.34
N GLN A 393 -22.10 23.55 21.83
CA GLN A 393 -23.22 24.11 21.04
C GLN A 393 -22.76 24.80 19.74
N LYS A 394 -21.58 25.45 19.77
CA LYS A 394 -21.00 26.13 18.60
C LYS A 394 -20.42 25.13 17.59
N GLU A 395 -19.94 23.99 18.06
CA GLU A 395 -19.20 23.00 17.25
C GLU A 395 -19.97 21.72 16.88
N LYS A 396 -21.09 21.41 17.52
CA LYS A 396 -22.32 21.27 16.75
C LYS A 396 -22.34 20.27 15.59
N SER A 397 -22.51 20.89 14.43
CA SER A 397 -22.48 20.28 13.11
C SER A 397 -21.16 19.62 12.74
N GLU A 398 -20.02 20.14 13.22
CA GLU A 398 -18.71 19.53 12.91
C GLU A 398 -18.49 18.27 13.76
N ILE A 399 -18.93 18.27 15.03
CA ILE A 399 -18.91 17.08 15.89
C ILE A 399 -19.72 15.95 15.25
N LEU A 400 -20.97 16.23 14.84
CA LEU A 400 -21.82 15.25 14.15
C LEU A 400 -21.13 14.67 12.91
N LYS A 401 -20.56 15.53 12.07
CA LYS A 401 -19.92 15.13 10.81
C LYS A 401 -18.66 14.29 11.03
N ASN A 402 -17.83 14.64 11.99
CA ASN A 402 -16.51 14.01 12.18
C ASN A 402 -16.57 12.77 13.09
N LEU A 403 -17.50 12.72 14.05
CA LEU A 403 -17.68 11.55 14.92
C LEU A 403 -18.66 10.50 14.37
N ALA A 404 -19.47 10.83 13.35
CA ALA A 404 -20.41 9.87 12.73
C ALA A 404 -19.75 8.54 12.35
N LEU A 405 -18.53 8.56 11.79
CA LEU A 405 -17.83 7.34 11.39
C LEU A 405 -17.59 6.39 12.58
N TYR A 406 -17.17 6.94 13.72
CA TYR A 406 -16.93 6.18 14.94
C TYR A 406 -18.25 5.74 15.59
N TYR A 407 -19.21 6.65 15.74
CA TYR A 407 -20.52 6.37 16.32
C TYR A 407 -21.22 5.20 15.62
N PHE A 408 -21.39 5.27 14.29
CA PHE A 408 -22.05 4.20 13.54
C PHE A 408 -21.24 2.90 13.49
N THR A 409 -19.92 2.94 13.74
CA THR A 409 -19.15 1.70 13.89
C THR A 409 -19.46 1.02 15.22
N PHE A 410 -19.69 1.77 16.30
CA PHE A 410 -20.17 1.19 17.56
C PHE A 410 -21.61 0.66 17.44
N VAL A 411 -22.47 1.32 16.65
CA VAL A 411 -23.80 0.80 16.30
C VAL A 411 -23.68 -0.53 15.54
N ASP A 412 -22.82 -0.62 14.52
CA ASP A 412 -22.60 -1.87 13.78
C ASP A 412 -22.10 -3.02 14.69
N VAL A 413 -21.29 -2.70 15.72
CA VAL A 413 -20.83 -3.69 16.73
C VAL A 413 -22.00 -4.17 17.61
N MET A 414 -22.89 -3.26 18.01
CA MET A 414 -24.11 -3.61 18.76
C MET A 414 -25.04 -4.49 17.93
N GLU A 415 -25.30 -4.13 16.68
CA GLU A 415 -26.12 -4.95 15.78
C GLU A 415 -25.50 -6.32 15.56
N PHE A 416 -24.16 -6.40 15.35
CA PHE A 416 -23.46 -7.67 15.25
C PHE A 416 -23.67 -8.54 16.49
N LYS A 417 -23.52 -7.95 17.69
CA LYS A 417 -23.79 -8.64 18.96
C LYS A 417 -25.19 -9.24 18.99
N ASP A 418 -26.21 -8.45 18.64
CA ASP A 418 -27.61 -8.92 18.67
C ASP A 418 -27.84 -10.14 17.76
N HIS A 419 -27.30 -10.12 16.54
CA HIS A 419 -27.39 -11.26 15.62
C HIS A 419 -26.64 -12.49 16.14
N VAL A 420 -25.50 -12.30 16.84
CA VAL A 420 -24.78 -13.40 17.46
C VAL A 420 -25.60 -14.02 18.58
N CYS A 421 -26.14 -13.22 19.51
CA CYS A 421 -26.98 -13.71 20.60
C CYS A 421 -28.19 -14.49 20.06
N GLU A 422 -28.87 -13.97 19.04
CA GLU A 422 -30.00 -14.66 18.39
C GLU A 422 -29.61 -16.01 17.79
N LEU A 423 -28.47 -16.07 17.10
CA LEU A 423 -27.96 -17.32 16.53
C LEU A 423 -27.56 -18.33 17.61
N LEU A 424 -26.89 -17.89 18.68
CA LEU A 424 -26.51 -18.76 19.80
C LEU A 424 -27.75 -19.35 20.49
N ASN A 425 -28.78 -18.53 20.73
CA ASN A 425 -30.06 -19.00 21.27
C ASN A 425 -30.72 -20.05 20.35
N THR A 426 -30.64 -19.83 19.03
CA THR A 426 -31.18 -20.79 18.04
C THR A 426 -30.43 -22.12 18.08
N ILE A 427 -29.09 -22.08 18.16
CA ILE A 427 -28.24 -23.28 18.25
C ILE A 427 -28.58 -24.09 19.51
N ASP A 428 -28.78 -23.43 20.65
CA ASP A 428 -29.18 -24.11 21.89
C ASP A 428 -30.57 -24.74 21.78
N ALA A 429 -31.53 -24.01 21.21
CA ALA A 429 -32.88 -24.53 20.99
C ALA A 429 -32.88 -25.77 20.07
N CYS A 430 -31.99 -25.78 19.06
CA CYS A 430 -31.79 -26.93 18.18
C CYS A 430 -31.02 -28.09 18.83
N GLN A 431 -30.38 -27.87 19.98
CA GLN A 431 -29.52 -28.84 20.68
C GLN A 431 -28.51 -29.49 19.71
N VAL A 432 -27.72 -28.65 19.04
CA VAL A 432 -26.79 -29.08 17.99
C VAL A 432 -25.68 -29.96 18.57
N PHE A 433 -25.42 -31.09 17.93
CA PHE A 433 -24.27 -31.95 18.16
C PHE A 433 -23.00 -31.29 17.60
N PHE A 434 -21.94 -31.18 18.41
CA PHE A 434 -20.65 -30.64 18.00
C PHE A 434 -19.53 -31.63 18.23
N ASP A 435 -18.76 -31.93 17.18
CA ASP A 435 -17.56 -32.76 17.23
C ASP A 435 -16.59 -32.29 16.14
N ILE A 436 -15.46 -31.69 16.54
CA ILE A 436 -14.46 -31.14 15.60
C ILE A 436 -13.91 -32.19 14.63
N THR A 437 -13.99 -33.48 14.98
CA THR A 437 -13.50 -34.58 14.14
C THR A 437 -14.53 -35.06 13.11
N VAL A 438 -15.80 -34.67 13.25
CA VAL A 438 -16.92 -35.11 12.41
C VAL A 438 -17.52 -33.95 11.62
N ASN A 439 -18.16 -32.99 12.29
CA ASN A 439 -18.77 -31.82 11.67
C ASN A 439 -17.85 -30.61 11.82
N PHE A 440 -16.67 -30.73 11.19
CA PHE A 440 -15.55 -29.80 11.34
C PHE A 440 -15.94 -28.35 11.05
N ASP A 441 -16.60 -28.09 9.91
CA ASP A 441 -16.93 -26.71 9.52
C ASP A 441 -17.95 -26.10 10.49
N LEU A 442 -18.95 -26.85 10.91
CA LEU A 442 -19.95 -26.39 11.87
C LEU A 442 -19.33 -26.08 13.23
N THR A 443 -18.57 -27.02 13.80
CA THR A 443 -17.89 -26.85 15.10
C THR A 443 -16.87 -25.71 15.06
N LYS A 444 -16.04 -25.66 14.01
CA LYS A 444 -15.07 -24.58 13.83
C LYS A 444 -15.73 -23.21 13.72
N ASN A 445 -16.79 -23.07 12.89
CA ASN A 445 -17.45 -21.78 12.70
C ASN A 445 -18.17 -21.31 13.97
N TYR A 446 -18.74 -22.24 14.75
CA TYR A 446 -19.33 -21.95 16.04
C TYR A 446 -18.30 -21.42 17.04
N LEU A 447 -17.20 -22.15 17.27
CA LEU A 447 -16.12 -21.72 18.18
C LEU A 447 -15.45 -20.41 17.71
N ASP A 448 -15.26 -20.26 16.40
CA ASP A 448 -14.76 -19.03 15.80
C ASP A 448 -15.68 -17.83 16.04
N LEU A 449 -16.99 -18.02 15.98
CA LEU A 449 -17.98 -16.97 16.23
C LEU A 449 -17.94 -16.54 17.70
N VAL A 450 -17.96 -17.51 18.62
CA VAL A 450 -17.87 -17.27 20.07
C VAL A 450 -16.61 -16.49 20.41
N VAL A 451 -15.43 -16.97 20.00
CA VAL A 451 -14.17 -16.24 20.26
C VAL A 451 -14.12 -14.91 19.53
N THR A 452 -14.72 -14.79 18.34
CA THR A 452 -14.83 -13.50 17.65
C THR A 452 -15.62 -12.49 18.44
N TYR A 453 -16.75 -12.92 19.01
CA TYR A 453 -17.58 -12.10 19.86
C TYR A 453 -16.82 -11.69 21.14
N THR A 454 -16.22 -12.64 21.86
CA THR A 454 -15.46 -12.38 23.10
C THR A 454 -14.28 -11.42 22.87
N THR A 455 -13.48 -11.67 21.83
CA THR A 455 -12.32 -10.82 21.51
C THR A 455 -12.76 -9.42 21.05
N LEU A 456 -13.87 -9.31 20.32
CA LEU A 456 -14.44 -8.02 19.92
C LEU A 456 -14.89 -7.18 21.12
N MET A 457 -15.63 -7.76 22.06
CA MET A 457 -16.07 -7.04 23.27
C MET A 457 -14.90 -6.66 24.17
N THR A 458 -13.86 -7.50 24.21
CA THR A 458 -12.62 -7.19 24.94
C THR A 458 -11.82 -6.05 24.28
N ILE A 459 -11.78 -5.99 22.95
CA ILE A 459 -11.16 -4.85 22.24
C ILE A 459 -11.99 -3.58 22.46
N LEU A 460 -13.32 -3.68 22.45
CA LEU A 460 -14.21 -2.56 22.70
C LEU A 460 -13.99 -1.95 24.09
N SER A 461 -13.80 -2.77 25.13
CA SER A 461 -13.56 -2.27 26.49
C SER A 461 -12.22 -1.54 26.67
N ARG A 462 -11.23 -1.83 25.81
CA ARG A 462 -9.93 -1.12 25.76
C ARG A 462 -10.01 0.26 25.13
N ILE A 463 -11.10 0.58 24.45
CA ILE A 463 -11.31 1.93 23.89
C ILE A 463 -11.80 2.84 25.03
N GLU A 464 -10.88 3.43 25.78
CA GLU A 464 -11.18 4.28 26.95
C GLU A 464 -12.13 5.44 26.61
N GLU A 465 -11.91 6.07 25.46
CA GLU A 465 -12.64 7.26 24.99
C GLU A 465 -14.03 6.93 24.41
N ARG A 466 -14.49 5.66 24.41
CA ARG A 466 -15.75 5.25 23.75
C ARG A 466 -16.98 6.00 24.30
N LYS A 467 -17.06 6.19 25.63
CA LYS A 467 -18.14 6.93 26.28
C LYS A 467 -18.16 8.40 25.84
N ALA A 468 -16.97 9.01 25.73
CA ALA A 468 -16.81 10.39 25.28
C ALA A 468 -17.25 10.56 23.82
N ILE A 469 -16.81 9.66 22.91
CA ILE A 469 -17.15 9.73 21.49
C ILE A 469 -18.64 9.56 21.26
N ILE A 470 -19.25 8.53 21.87
CA ILE A 470 -20.67 8.22 21.73
C ILE A 470 -21.53 9.34 22.33
N GLY A 471 -21.16 9.80 23.53
CA GLY A 471 -21.85 10.90 24.22
C GLY A 471 -21.76 12.22 23.45
N LEU A 472 -20.57 12.64 23.01
CA LEU A 472 -20.39 13.87 22.22
C LEU A 472 -21.24 13.88 20.96
N TYR A 473 -21.27 12.76 20.22
CA TYR A 473 -22.11 12.64 19.03
C TYR A 473 -23.59 12.80 19.37
N ASN A 474 -24.07 12.10 20.42
CA ASN A 474 -25.47 12.15 20.81
C ASN A 474 -25.90 13.52 21.35
N TYR A 475 -25.10 14.15 22.20
CA TYR A 475 -25.37 15.50 22.70
C TYR A 475 -25.45 16.51 21.54
N ALA A 476 -24.53 16.44 20.57
CA ALA A 476 -24.58 17.28 19.38
C ALA A 476 -25.81 16.95 18.49
N HIS A 477 -26.22 15.69 18.42
CA HIS A 477 -27.43 15.26 17.71
C HIS A 477 -28.69 15.84 18.33
N GLU A 478 -28.84 15.73 19.65
CA GLU A 478 -29.99 16.26 20.39
C GLU A 478 -30.07 17.78 20.32
N MET A 479 -28.94 18.47 20.47
CA MET A 479 -28.88 19.93 20.31
C MET A 479 -29.19 20.41 18.88
N THR A 480 -29.15 19.53 17.89
CA THR A 480 -29.41 19.84 16.48
C THR A 480 -30.83 19.47 16.06
N HIS A 481 -31.32 18.30 16.51
CA HIS A 481 -32.59 17.72 16.06
C HIS A 481 -33.68 17.70 17.13
N GLY A 482 -33.38 18.11 18.37
CA GLY A 482 -34.33 18.14 19.48
C GLY A 482 -34.54 16.82 20.21
N ALA A 483 -33.89 15.73 19.76
CA ALA A 483 -33.94 14.41 20.38
C ALA A 483 -32.61 13.66 20.21
N SER A 484 -32.32 12.77 21.16
CA SER A 484 -31.20 11.81 21.07
C SER A 484 -31.31 10.95 19.79
N ASP A 485 -30.17 10.44 19.33
CA ASP A 485 -30.12 9.49 18.21
C ASP A 485 -30.90 8.21 18.55
N ARG A 486 -31.56 7.62 17.54
CA ARG A 486 -32.43 6.44 17.71
C ARG A 486 -31.71 5.26 18.36
N GLU A 487 -30.44 5.04 18.01
CA GLU A 487 -29.68 3.88 18.51
C GLU A 487 -28.99 4.16 19.85
N TYR A 488 -28.89 5.43 20.27
CA TYR A 488 -28.15 5.83 21.46
C TYR A 488 -28.61 5.14 22.75
N PRO A 489 -29.91 4.98 23.07
CA PRO A 489 -30.32 4.35 24.32
C PRO A 489 -29.80 2.91 24.45
N ARG A 490 -29.94 2.11 23.39
CA ARG A 490 -29.46 0.72 23.35
C ARG A 490 -27.93 0.66 23.33
N LEU A 491 -27.30 1.52 22.54
CA LEU A 491 -25.84 1.58 22.43
C LEU A 491 -25.19 1.99 23.75
N GLY A 492 -25.72 3.02 24.41
CA GLY A 492 -25.28 3.48 25.71
C GLY A 492 -25.38 2.38 26.77
N GLN A 493 -26.49 1.64 26.78
CA GLN A 493 -26.69 0.50 27.67
C GLN A 493 -25.66 -0.61 27.42
N MET A 494 -25.44 -1.01 26.16
CA MET A 494 -24.42 -2.01 25.83
C MET A 494 -23.02 -1.61 26.31
N ILE A 495 -22.63 -0.34 26.16
CA ILE A 495 -21.31 0.13 26.58
C ILE A 495 -21.11 0.04 28.10
N VAL A 496 -22.18 0.19 28.87
CA VAL A 496 -22.16 0.05 30.34
C VAL A 496 -22.17 -1.43 30.73
N ASP A 497 -23.05 -2.24 30.13
CA ASP A 497 -23.19 -3.65 30.46
C ASP A 497 -21.89 -4.43 30.21
N TYR A 498 -21.17 -4.10 29.14
CA TYR A 498 -19.90 -4.74 28.77
C TYR A 498 -18.67 -3.91 29.18
N GLU A 499 -18.78 -3.07 30.21
CA GLU A 499 -17.62 -2.36 30.76
C GLU A 499 -16.57 -3.34 31.31
N ASN A 500 -17.03 -4.44 31.94
CA ASN A 500 -16.23 -5.64 32.18
C ASN A 500 -16.75 -6.79 31.27
N PRO A 501 -16.21 -6.93 30.05
CA PRO A 501 -16.81 -7.76 29.01
C PRO A 501 -16.80 -9.25 29.38
N LEU A 502 -15.70 -9.78 29.93
CA LEU A 502 -15.62 -11.20 30.27
C LEU A 502 -16.57 -11.57 31.40
N LYS A 503 -16.69 -10.74 32.44
CA LYS A 503 -17.67 -10.96 33.51
C LYS A 503 -19.10 -11.01 32.95
N LYS A 504 -19.47 -10.03 32.11
CA LYS A 504 -20.82 -10.00 31.52
C LYS A 504 -21.08 -11.19 30.61
N LEU A 505 -20.09 -11.58 29.80
CA LEU A 505 -20.20 -12.72 28.90
C LEU A 505 -20.31 -14.05 29.67
N MET A 506 -19.64 -14.21 30.80
CA MET A 506 -19.79 -15.41 31.64
C MET A 506 -21.24 -15.58 32.13
N GLU A 507 -21.90 -14.49 32.52
CA GLU A 507 -23.31 -14.50 32.91
C GLU A 507 -24.24 -14.80 31.71
N GLU A 508 -23.92 -14.25 30.54
CA GLU A 508 -24.70 -14.43 29.30
C GLU A 508 -24.57 -15.83 28.70
N PHE A 509 -23.41 -16.49 28.87
CA PHE A 509 -23.13 -17.80 28.30
C PHE A 509 -23.58 -18.98 29.14
N VAL A 510 -24.22 -18.74 30.29
CA VAL A 510 -24.82 -19.80 31.11
C VAL A 510 -25.77 -20.72 30.32
N PRO A 511 -26.77 -20.22 29.56
CA PRO A 511 -27.63 -21.07 28.73
C PRO A 511 -26.86 -21.80 27.62
N HIS A 512 -25.82 -21.18 27.07
CA HIS A 512 -24.96 -21.72 26.01
C HIS A 512 -23.96 -22.76 26.51
N GLY A 513 -23.92 -23.03 27.82
CA GLY A 513 -22.86 -23.81 28.45
C GLY A 513 -22.71 -25.22 27.90
N LYS A 514 -23.83 -25.90 27.59
CA LYS A 514 -23.82 -27.30 27.10
C LYS A 514 -23.25 -27.43 25.69
N SER A 515 -23.79 -26.67 24.74
CA SER A 515 -23.36 -26.68 23.34
C SER A 515 -21.89 -26.24 23.21
N LEU A 516 -21.50 -25.21 23.97
CA LEU A 516 -20.12 -24.76 24.05
C LEU A 516 -19.17 -25.79 24.65
N SER A 517 -19.53 -26.44 25.76
CA SER A 517 -18.68 -27.44 26.39
C SER A 517 -18.48 -28.66 25.50
N ASP A 518 -19.52 -29.14 24.81
CA ASP A 518 -19.43 -30.29 23.92
C ASP A 518 -18.44 -30.02 22.76
N ALA A 519 -18.58 -28.84 22.14
CA ALA A 519 -17.68 -28.40 21.08
C ALA A 519 -16.23 -28.32 21.56
N LEU A 520 -15.98 -27.77 22.75
CA LEU A 520 -14.64 -27.63 23.32
C LEU A 520 -14.04 -28.97 23.74
N ILE A 521 -14.83 -29.85 24.36
CA ILE A 521 -14.36 -31.18 24.80
C ILE A 521 -13.95 -32.03 23.59
N SER A 522 -14.61 -31.89 22.44
CA SER A 522 -14.20 -32.58 21.20
C SER A 522 -12.75 -32.25 20.78
N LEU A 523 -12.22 -31.09 21.16
CA LEU A 523 -10.82 -30.71 20.91
C LEU A 523 -9.81 -31.59 21.67
N GLN A 524 -10.25 -32.37 22.67
CA GLN A 524 -9.40 -33.35 23.36
C GLN A 524 -8.76 -34.36 22.38
N MET A 525 -9.43 -34.66 21.27
CA MET A 525 -8.93 -35.60 20.24
C MET A 525 -7.86 -34.97 19.33
N VAL A 526 -7.66 -33.65 19.39
CA VAL A 526 -6.82 -32.91 18.45
C VAL A 526 -5.76 -32.07 19.17
N TYR A 527 -6.14 -31.21 20.11
CA TYR A 527 -5.25 -30.22 20.71
C TYR A 527 -4.06 -30.86 21.44
N PRO A 528 -4.24 -31.88 22.31
CA PRO A 528 -3.11 -32.49 23.01
C PRO A 528 -2.08 -33.13 22.06
N ARG A 529 -2.55 -33.87 21.04
CA ARG A 529 -1.65 -34.52 20.06
C ARG A 529 -1.00 -33.53 19.08
N ARG A 530 -1.56 -32.32 18.93
CA ARG A 530 -0.97 -31.24 18.14
C ARG A 530 -0.03 -30.36 18.97
N ASN A 531 -0.21 -30.31 20.29
CA ASN A 531 0.58 -29.51 21.22
C ASN A 531 1.75 -30.29 21.87
N LEU A 532 2.45 -31.12 21.10
CA LEU A 532 3.57 -31.95 21.58
C LEU A 532 4.92 -31.21 21.60
N SER A 533 5.87 -31.71 22.38
CA SER A 533 7.23 -31.15 22.43
C SER A 533 8.05 -31.50 21.17
N ALA A 534 9.15 -30.79 20.95
CA ALA A 534 10.07 -31.09 19.85
C ALA A 534 10.71 -32.48 19.95
N ASP A 535 10.92 -33.01 21.16
CA ASP A 535 11.44 -34.37 21.35
C ASP A 535 10.43 -35.43 20.92
N GLN A 536 9.15 -35.22 21.24
CA GLN A 536 8.07 -36.09 20.78
C GLN A 536 7.94 -36.02 19.24
N TRP A 537 8.10 -34.85 18.64
CA TRP A 537 8.13 -34.69 17.18
C TRP A 537 9.32 -35.42 16.53
N ARG A 538 10.50 -35.40 17.17
CA ARG A 538 11.66 -36.17 16.72
C ARG A 538 11.41 -37.68 16.80
N ASN A 539 10.86 -38.16 17.91
CA ASN A 539 10.54 -39.56 18.10
C ASN A 539 9.53 -40.07 17.06
N ALA A 540 8.56 -39.24 16.70
CA ALA A 540 7.58 -39.54 15.65
C ALA A 540 8.10 -39.28 14.22
N GLN A 541 9.32 -38.74 14.05
CA GLN A 541 9.89 -38.30 12.77
C GLN A 541 8.91 -37.43 11.96
N LEU A 542 8.23 -36.51 12.65
CA LEU A 542 7.14 -35.71 12.12
C LEU A 542 7.57 -34.92 10.87
N LEU A 543 6.75 -34.96 9.80
CA LEU A 543 6.98 -34.36 8.47
C LEU A 543 8.11 -34.96 7.63
N SER A 544 8.83 -36.00 8.10
CA SER A 544 9.86 -36.62 7.26
C SER A 544 9.24 -37.43 6.12
N LEU A 545 9.76 -37.23 4.91
CA LEU A 545 9.41 -38.03 3.73
C LEU A 545 10.32 -39.23 3.53
N ILE A 546 11.46 -39.27 4.24
CA ILE A 546 12.53 -40.26 4.06
C ILE A 546 12.69 -41.20 5.25
N SER A 547 11.90 -41.02 6.31
CA SER A 547 11.85 -41.95 7.46
C SER A 547 11.41 -43.35 7.05
N ALA A 548 10.46 -43.45 6.12
CA ALA A 548 9.98 -44.70 5.53
C ALA A 548 9.93 -44.59 3.99
N PRO A 549 11.06 -44.79 3.28
CA PRO A 549 11.16 -44.56 1.84
C PRO A 549 10.15 -45.36 1.00
N SER A 550 9.76 -46.55 1.45
CA SER A 550 8.74 -47.38 0.79
C SER A 550 7.35 -46.74 0.74
N THR A 551 7.08 -45.74 1.60
CA THR A 551 5.78 -45.06 1.70
C THR A 551 5.74 -43.71 0.98
N MET A 552 6.79 -43.35 0.24
CA MET A 552 6.87 -42.06 -0.45
C MET A 552 5.73 -41.83 -1.46
N LEU A 553 5.24 -42.89 -2.11
CA LEU A 553 4.13 -42.81 -3.07
C LEU A 553 2.74 -42.83 -2.40
N ASN A 554 2.66 -43.28 -1.14
CA ASN A 554 1.38 -43.41 -0.45
C ASN A 554 0.82 -42.02 -0.10
N PRO A 555 -0.49 -41.77 -0.25
CA PRO A 555 -1.08 -40.51 0.19
C PRO A 555 -0.89 -40.34 1.70
N ALA A 556 -0.40 -39.16 2.11
CA ALA A 556 -0.44 -38.75 3.51
C ALA A 556 -1.87 -38.33 3.84
N GLN A 557 -2.58 -39.15 4.61
CA GLN A 557 -3.98 -38.95 4.95
C GLN A 557 -4.27 -39.26 6.41
N SER A 558 -5.30 -38.62 6.96
CA SER A 558 -5.93 -38.97 8.23
C SER A 558 -7.43 -38.75 8.12
N ASP A 559 -8.22 -39.46 8.92
CA ASP A 559 -9.68 -39.30 8.93
C ASP A 559 -10.13 -37.92 9.45
N THR A 560 -9.18 -37.11 9.92
CA THR A 560 -9.37 -35.74 10.38
C THR A 560 -8.46 -34.76 9.63
N MET A 561 -8.34 -34.91 8.30
CA MET A 561 -7.56 -34.04 7.41
C MET A 561 -7.52 -32.55 7.83
N PRO A 562 -8.66 -31.85 8.00
CA PRO A 562 -8.65 -30.42 8.33
C PRO A 562 -8.12 -30.10 9.73
N CYS A 563 -8.12 -31.07 10.65
CA CYS A 563 -7.56 -30.93 11.99
C CYS A 563 -6.02 -31.00 12.00
N GLU A 564 -5.39 -31.60 10.99
CA GLU A 564 -3.92 -31.76 10.96
C GLU A 564 -3.19 -30.43 10.72
N TYR A 565 -3.82 -29.50 9.99
CA TYR A 565 -3.27 -28.17 9.70
C TYR A 565 -4.11 -27.04 10.31
N LEU A 566 -5.06 -27.35 11.19
CA LEU A 566 -5.76 -26.35 11.99
C LEU A 566 -4.74 -25.62 12.89
N SER A 567 -4.84 -24.29 12.94
CA SER A 567 -3.94 -23.44 13.72
C SER A 567 -4.01 -23.79 15.21
N LEU A 568 -2.86 -24.03 15.82
CA LEU A 568 -2.75 -24.27 17.25
C LEU A 568 -3.13 -23.01 18.05
N ASP A 569 -2.75 -21.82 17.58
CA ASP A 569 -3.14 -20.52 18.17
C ASP A 569 -4.67 -20.33 18.19
N ALA A 570 -5.35 -20.74 17.12
CA ALA A 570 -6.82 -20.66 17.08
C ALA A 570 -7.48 -21.59 18.10
N MET A 571 -7.01 -22.84 18.18
CA MET A 571 -7.51 -23.82 19.15
C MET A 571 -7.25 -23.39 20.59
N GLU A 572 -6.05 -22.87 20.88
CA GLU A 572 -5.69 -22.35 22.20
C GLU A 572 -6.64 -21.21 22.62
N LYS A 573 -6.97 -20.29 21.70
CA LYS A 573 -7.97 -19.24 21.96
C LYS A 573 -9.37 -19.78 22.19
N TRP A 574 -9.79 -20.81 21.44
CA TRP A 574 -11.08 -21.47 21.67
C TRP A 574 -11.12 -22.08 23.07
N ILE A 575 -10.09 -22.83 23.48
CA ILE A 575 -10.01 -23.49 24.79
C ILE A 575 -9.98 -22.45 25.92
N VAL A 576 -9.11 -21.45 25.84
CA VAL A 576 -8.93 -20.48 26.92
C VAL A 576 -10.18 -19.62 27.12
N PHE A 577 -10.70 -18.99 26.06
CA PHE A 577 -11.89 -18.15 26.19
C PHE A 577 -13.15 -18.98 26.40
N GLY A 578 -13.30 -20.09 25.66
CA GLY A 578 -14.48 -20.94 25.72
C GLY A 578 -14.74 -21.49 27.13
N PHE A 579 -13.73 -22.06 27.80
CA PHE A 579 -13.92 -22.56 29.16
C PHE A 579 -14.04 -21.45 30.22
N ILE A 580 -13.58 -20.23 29.96
CA ILE A 580 -13.92 -19.09 30.82
C ILE A 580 -15.42 -18.78 30.70
N LEU A 581 -15.99 -18.84 29.49
CA LEU A 581 -17.42 -18.56 29.26
C LEU A 581 -18.32 -19.65 29.87
N CYS A 582 -17.97 -20.93 29.70
CA CYS A 582 -18.71 -22.06 30.31
C CYS A 582 -17.99 -22.58 31.59
N HIS A 583 -17.62 -21.67 32.48
CA HIS A 583 -16.74 -21.96 33.63
C HIS A 583 -17.25 -23.01 34.63
N SER A 584 -18.56 -23.25 34.71
CA SER A 584 -19.12 -24.30 35.59
C SER A 584 -18.55 -25.68 35.29
N VAL A 585 -18.27 -25.96 34.01
CA VAL A 585 -17.76 -27.25 33.53
C VAL A 585 -16.35 -27.54 34.06
N LEU A 586 -15.55 -26.50 34.37
CA LEU A 586 -14.21 -26.67 34.96
C LEU A 586 -14.22 -27.30 36.37
N ASN A 587 -15.36 -27.28 37.05
CA ASN A 587 -15.53 -27.93 38.35
C ASN A 587 -16.16 -29.32 38.26
N THR A 588 -16.91 -29.60 37.20
CA THR A 588 -17.68 -30.85 37.05
C THR A 588 -17.01 -31.85 36.12
N ASP A 589 -16.19 -31.41 35.17
CA ASP A 589 -15.56 -32.25 34.15
C ASP A 589 -14.03 -32.15 34.21
N ALA A 590 -13.38 -33.29 34.48
CA ALA A 590 -11.92 -33.39 34.59
C ALA A 590 -11.20 -33.22 33.24
N THR A 591 -11.83 -33.61 32.13
CA THR A 591 -11.27 -33.48 30.77
C THR A 591 -11.28 -32.02 30.34
N ALA A 592 -12.37 -31.30 30.62
CA ALA A 592 -12.42 -29.85 30.39
C ALA A 592 -11.32 -29.11 31.16
N LEU A 593 -11.14 -29.45 32.44
CA LEU A 593 -10.10 -28.85 33.28
C LEU A 593 -8.69 -29.15 32.76
N SER A 594 -8.39 -30.41 32.43
CA SER A 594 -7.05 -30.79 31.96
C SER A 594 -6.70 -30.10 30.63
N LEU A 595 -7.68 -30.02 29.72
CA LEU A 595 -7.52 -29.33 28.44
C LEU A 595 -7.29 -27.83 28.62
N TRP A 596 -8.02 -27.21 29.55
CA TRP A 596 -7.83 -25.79 29.90
C TRP A 596 -6.46 -25.54 30.54
N LYS A 597 -6.02 -26.36 31.50
CA LYS A 597 -4.69 -26.25 32.11
C LYS A 597 -3.57 -26.40 31.07
N LEU A 598 -3.69 -27.36 30.14
CA LEU A 598 -2.71 -27.55 29.06
C LEU A 598 -2.56 -26.29 28.19
N ALA A 599 -3.67 -25.63 27.84
CA ALA A 599 -3.63 -24.36 27.13
C ALA A 599 -3.00 -23.23 27.97
N LEU A 600 -3.36 -23.12 29.26
CA LEU A 600 -2.77 -22.13 30.17
C LEU A 600 -1.26 -22.29 30.39
N GLN A 601 -0.72 -23.50 30.24
CA GLN A 601 0.71 -23.79 30.35
C GLN A 601 1.49 -23.44 29.07
N SER A 602 0.80 -23.31 27.94
CA SER A 602 1.41 -23.16 26.61
C SER A 602 1.77 -21.71 26.28
N SER A 603 0.97 -20.75 26.74
CA SER A 603 1.17 -19.32 26.45
C SER A 603 0.97 -18.43 27.66
N THR A 604 1.63 -17.27 27.67
CA THR A 604 1.45 -16.22 28.69
C THR A 604 0.47 -15.12 28.26
N CYS A 605 0.31 -14.94 26.96
CA CYS A 605 -0.64 -14.03 26.36
C CYS A 605 -1.21 -14.61 25.06
N LEU A 606 -2.40 -14.17 24.67
CA LEU A 606 -3.05 -14.52 23.39
C LEU A 606 -3.21 -13.29 22.51
N CYS A 607 -3.11 -13.45 21.21
CA CYS A 607 -3.47 -12.40 20.26
C CYS A 607 -5.00 -12.19 20.28
N LEU A 608 -5.49 -11.01 20.67
CA LEU A 608 -6.89 -10.64 20.44
C LEU A 608 -7.12 -10.40 18.95
N PHE A 609 -6.34 -9.47 18.40
CA PHE A 609 -6.32 -9.13 16.98
C PHE A 609 -5.03 -8.38 16.62
N ARG A 610 -4.29 -8.86 15.62
CA ARG A 610 -2.98 -8.32 15.19
C ARG A 610 -1.98 -8.24 16.36
N ASP A 611 -1.58 -7.04 16.76
CA ASP A 611 -0.62 -6.75 17.83
C ASP A 611 -1.27 -6.55 19.20
N GLU A 612 -2.60 -6.52 19.29
CA GLU A 612 -3.32 -6.45 20.56
C GLU A 612 -3.28 -7.81 21.27
N VAL A 613 -2.67 -7.84 22.45
CA VAL A 613 -2.48 -9.07 23.26
C VAL A 613 -3.34 -9.08 24.51
N PHE A 614 -3.74 -10.26 24.97
CA PHE A 614 -4.49 -10.51 26.19
C PHE A 614 -3.67 -11.37 27.15
N HIS A 615 -3.36 -10.85 28.34
CA HIS A 615 -2.60 -11.57 29.37
C HIS A 615 -3.51 -12.55 30.11
N ILE A 616 -3.30 -13.84 29.85
CA ILE A 616 -4.28 -14.89 30.18
C ILE A 616 -4.47 -15.02 31.68
N HIS A 617 -3.38 -15.33 32.39
CA HIS A 617 -3.45 -15.72 33.81
C HIS A 617 -3.93 -14.58 34.69
N LYS A 618 -3.46 -13.36 34.44
CA LYS A 618 -3.86 -12.18 35.24
C LYS A 618 -5.35 -11.89 35.09
N ALA A 619 -5.83 -11.85 33.85
CA ALA A 619 -7.25 -11.58 33.59
C ALA A 619 -8.15 -12.71 34.12
N ALA A 620 -7.73 -13.98 33.97
CA ALA A 620 -8.47 -15.11 34.52
C ALA A 620 -8.52 -15.07 36.05
N GLU A 621 -7.38 -14.82 36.73
CA GLU A 621 -7.31 -14.69 38.19
C GLU A 621 -8.25 -13.60 38.72
N ASP A 622 -8.23 -12.42 38.08
CA ASP A 622 -9.09 -11.29 38.46
C ASP A 622 -10.59 -11.59 38.30
N LEU A 623 -10.95 -12.45 37.34
CA LEU A 623 -12.34 -12.91 37.18
C LEU A 623 -12.72 -13.92 38.25
N PHE A 624 -11.94 -14.98 38.43
CA PHE A 624 -12.28 -16.09 39.32
C PHE A 624 -12.19 -15.75 40.81
N VAL A 625 -11.37 -14.77 41.21
CA VAL A 625 -11.36 -14.22 42.59
C VAL A 625 -12.74 -13.72 43.03
N ASN A 626 -13.51 -13.19 42.09
CA ASN A 626 -14.82 -12.59 42.38
C ASN A 626 -15.97 -13.59 42.33
N ILE A 627 -15.70 -14.89 42.12
CA ILE A 627 -16.72 -15.95 41.97
C ILE A 627 -16.57 -16.98 43.09
N ARG A 628 -17.63 -17.13 43.89
CA ARG A 628 -17.68 -18.13 44.96
C ARG A 628 -17.60 -19.56 44.38
N GLY A 629 -16.81 -20.42 45.01
CA GLY A 629 -16.63 -21.83 44.60
C GLY A 629 -15.45 -22.10 43.64
N TYR A 630 -14.67 -21.07 43.26
CA TYR A 630 -13.56 -21.21 42.29
C TYR A 630 -12.16 -21.06 42.90
N ASN A 631 -12.03 -21.07 44.24
CA ASN A 631 -10.73 -20.92 44.92
C ASN A 631 -9.68 -21.96 44.46
N LYS A 632 -10.10 -23.20 44.16
CA LYS A 632 -9.20 -24.22 43.61
C LYS A 632 -8.66 -23.82 42.22
N ARG A 633 -9.49 -23.21 41.38
CA ARG A 633 -9.11 -22.77 40.02
C ARG A 633 -8.12 -21.61 40.04
N ILE A 634 -8.17 -20.75 41.06
CA ILE A 634 -7.16 -19.70 41.25
C ILE A 634 -5.77 -20.33 41.44
N ASN A 635 -5.67 -21.41 42.22
CA ASN A 635 -4.41 -22.13 42.40
C ASN A 635 -3.93 -22.77 41.10
N ASP A 636 -4.83 -23.39 40.32
CA ASP A 636 -4.47 -23.93 38.99
C ASP A 636 -3.93 -22.85 38.05
N ILE A 637 -4.56 -21.67 38.02
CA ILE A 637 -4.11 -20.54 37.17
C ILE A 637 -2.70 -20.11 37.57
N ARG A 638 -2.41 -20.00 38.87
CA ARG A 638 -1.09 -19.61 39.39
C ARG A 638 -0.02 -20.64 39.05
N GLU A 639 -0.32 -21.93 39.25
CA GLU A 639 0.56 -23.04 38.86
C GLU A 639 0.86 -23.01 37.35
N CYS A 640 -0.17 -22.90 36.51
CA CYS A 640 -0.01 -22.86 35.06
C CYS A 640 0.77 -21.62 34.60
N LYS A 641 0.61 -20.48 35.29
CA LYS A 641 1.37 -19.26 35.02
C LYS A 641 2.87 -19.45 35.24
N GLU A 642 3.24 -20.07 36.37
CA GLU A 642 4.65 -20.37 36.67
C GLU A 642 5.25 -21.35 35.66
N GLN A 643 4.48 -22.37 35.28
CA GLN A 643 4.89 -23.34 34.26
C GLN A 643 5.07 -22.69 32.88
N ALA A 644 4.13 -21.84 32.45
CA ALA A 644 4.23 -21.11 31.18
C ALA A 644 5.44 -20.16 31.16
N LEU A 645 5.67 -19.41 32.24
CA LEU A 645 6.82 -18.50 32.34
C LEU A 645 8.16 -19.23 32.32
N SER A 646 8.23 -20.43 32.92
CA SER A 646 9.48 -21.19 33.05
C SER A 646 9.78 -22.07 31.84
N HIS A 647 8.77 -22.70 31.22
CA HIS A 647 8.98 -23.77 30.24
C HIS A 647 8.46 -23.47 28.83
N ALA A 648 7.43 -22.63 28.65
CA ALA A 648 6.86 -22.40 27.31
C ALA A 648 7.92 -21.80 26.35
N GLY A 649 8.71 -20.85 26.84
CA GLY A 649 9.75 -20.19 26.03
C GLY A 649 10.84 -21.14 25.49
N SER A 650 11.27 -22.12 26.29
CA SER A 650 12.23 -23.14 25.86
C SER A 650 11.55 -24.15 24.94
N MET A 651 10.34 -24.59 25.26
CA MET A 651 9.56 -25.54 24.46
C MET A 651 9.36 -25.03 23.02
N HIS A 652 8.85 -23.81 22.85
CA HIS A 652 8.66 -23.19 21.53
C HIS A 652 10.00 -22.95 20.80
N ARG A 653 11.09 -22.65 21.54
CA ARG A 653 12.44 -22.53 20.95
C ARG A 653 12.91 -23.83 20.32
N GLU A 654 12.68 -24.96 21.00
CA GLU A 654 13.03 -26.27 20.45
C GLU A 654 12.12 -26.68 19.28
N ARG A 655 10.82 -26.31 19.31
CA ARG A 655 9.93 -26.49 18.16
C ARG A 655 10.43 -25.75 16.92
N ARG A 656 10.82 -24.49 17.04
CA ARG A 656 11.40 -23.72 15.92
C ARG A 656 12.71 -24.33 15.40
N LYS A 657 13.55 -24.87 16.27
CA LYS A 657 14.76 -25.60 15.85
C LYS A 657 14.41 -26.85 15.03
N PHE A 658 13.47 -27.65 15.51
CA PHE A 658 12.98 -28.84 14.79
C PHE A 658 12.40 -28.47 13.42
N LEU A 659 11.50 -27.48 13.39
CA LEU A 659 10.81 -27.07 12.17
C LEU A 659 11.77 -26.51 11.11
N ARG A 660 12.85 -25.83 11.49
CA ARG A 660 13.87 -25.42 10.50
C ARG A 660 14.44 -26.63 9.73
N SER A 661 14.83 -27.69 10.45
CA SER A 661 15.37 -28.89 9.83
C SER A 661 14.30 -29.62 9.00
N ALA A 662 13.10 -29.79 9.56
CA ALA A 662 12.00 -30.49 8.90
C ALA A 662 11.53 -29.78 7.63
N LEU A 663 11.34 -28.47 7.67
CA LEU A 663 10.91 -27.69 6.49
C LEU A 663 12.01 -27.61 5.43
N LYS A 664 13.29 -27.56 5.82
CA LYS A 664 14.41 -27.61 4.88
C LYS A 664 14.46 -28.94 4.14
N GLU A 665 14.38 -30.06 4.85
CA GLU A 665 14.33 -31.40 4.26
C GLU A 665 13.12 -31.54 3.33
N LEU A 666 11.93 -31.20 3.84
CA LEU A 666 10.68 -31.28 3.09
C LEU A 666 10.72 -30.44 1.81
N ALA A 667 11.11 -29.17 1.89
CA ALA A 667 11.18 -28.27 0.74
C ALA A 667 12.21 -28.75 -0.30
N THR A 668 13.33 -29.31 0.14
CA THR A 668 14.40 -29.80 -0.74
C THR A 668 13.98 -31.07 -1.47
N VAL A 669 13.38 -32.04 -0.76
CA VAL A 669 12.88 -33.30 -1.36
C VAL A 669 11.75 -33.01 -2.35
N LEU A 670 10.84 -32.08 -2.02
CA LEU A 670 9.76 -31.68 -2.93
C LEU A 670 10.26 -30.88 -4.15
N ALA A 671 11.36 -30.14 -4.02
CA ALA A 671 11.99 -29.47 -5.15
C ALA A 671 12.62 -30.49 -6.12
N ASP A 672 13.24 -31.55 -5.59
CA ASP A 672 13.85 -32.63 -6.35
C ASP A 672 12.79 -33.52 -7.02
N GLN A 673 11.72 -33.86 -6.31
CA GLN A 673 10.60 -34.68 -6.79
C GLN A 673 9.25 -33.95 -6.68
N PRO A 674 8.94 -32.99 -7.57
CA PRO A 674 7.70 -32.21 -7.51
C PRO A 674 6.41 -33.04 -7.59
N GLY A 675 6.48 -34.25 -8.18
CA GLY A 675 5.35 -35.20 -8.23
C GLY A 675 4.82 -35.60 -6.85
N LEU A 676 5.66 -35.56 -5.82
CA LEU A 676 5.26 -35.87 -4.44
C LEU A 676 4.29 -34.84 -3.85
N LEU A 677 4.14 -33.66 -4.46
CA LEU A 677 3.15 -32.67 -4.03
C LEU A 677 1.70 -33.17 -4.16
N GLY A 678 1.45 -34.17 -5.00
CA GLY A 678 0.16 -34.88 -5.03
C GLY A 678 -0.08 -35.66 -3.73
N PRO A 679 0.58 -36.81 -3.53
CA PRO A 679 0.36 -37.66 -2.36
C PRO A 679 0.74 -37.01 -1.03
N LYS A 680 1.64 -36.02 -0.99
CA LYS A 680 2.16 -35.40 0.24
C LYS A 680 1.68 -33.96 0.46
N ALA A 681 0.61 -33.53 -0.22
CA ALA A 681 0.06 -32.18 -0.05
C ALA A 681 -0.22 -31.84 1.42
N LEU A 682 -0.75 -32.79 2.19
CA LEU A 682 -1.06 -32.61 3.61
C LEU A 682 0.16 -32.14 4.42
N PHE A 683 1.33 -32.74 4.20
CA PHE A 683 2.56 -32.39 4.92
C PHE A 683 2.99 -30.95 4.63
N VAL A 684 2.76 -30.44 3.42
CA VAL A 684 3.04 -29.05 3.07
C VAL A 684 2.21 -28.10 3.93
N PHE A 685 0.89 -28.33 4.04
CA PHE A 685 0.01 -27.45 4.81
C PHE A 685 0.19 -27.62 6.33
N MET A 686 0.52 -28.82 6.81
CA MET A 686 0.92 -29.04 8.20
C MET A 686 2.20 -28.24 8.52
N ALA A 687 3.24 -28.37 7.68
CA ALA A 687 4.51 -27.68 7.86
C ALA A 687 4.33 -26.15 7.88
N LEU A 688 3.55 -25.60 6.94
CA LEU A 688 3.22 -24.17 6.90
C LEU A 688 2.45 -23.75 8.15
N SER A 689 1.43 -24.49 8.57
CA SER A 689 0.67 -24.15 9.78
C SER A 689 1.54 -24.17 11.03
N PHE A 690 2.39 -25.19 11.21
CA PHE A 690 3.19 -25.34 12.44
C PHE A 690 4.25 -24.23 12.52
N ALA A 691 4.94 -23.95 11.41
CA ALA A 691 5.90 -22.86 11.35
C ALA A 691 5.23 -21.50 11.55
N ARG A 692 4.05 -21.28 10.96
CA ARG A 692 3.27 -20.05 11.15
C ARG A 692 2.89 -19.85 12.61
N ASP A 693 2.34 -20.88 13.27
CA ASP A 693 1.93 -20.80 14.67
C ASP A 693 3.13 -20.41 15.57
N GLU A 694 4.30 -21.02 15.34
CA GLU A 694 5.53 -20.70 16.09
C GLU A 694 6.08 -19.29 15.81
N ILE A 695 5.91 -18.76 14.59
CA ILE A 695 6.34 -17.39 14.25
C ILE A 695 5.39 -16.35 14.82
N ILE A 696 4.08 -16.61 14.86
CA ILE A 696 3.13 -15.72 15.53
C ILE A 696 3.40 -15.69 17.03
N TRP A 697 3.74 -16.85 17.63
CA TRP A 697 4.09 -16.95 19.04
C TRP A 697 5.38 -16.21 19.38
N LEU A 698 6.45 -16.39 18.59
CA LEU A 698 7.67 -15.59 18.70
C LEU A 698 8.17 -15.24 17.31
N LEU A 699 8.02 -13.97 16.93
CA LEU A 699 8.44 -13.43 15.65
C LEU A 699 9.97 -13.38 15.55
N HIS A 700 10.60 -14.53 15.30
CA HIS A 700 12.05 -14.67 15.23
C HIS A 700 12.43 -15.87 14.36
N ILE A 701 13.40 -15.69 13.44
CA ILE A 701 14.11 -16.66 12.57
C ILE A 701 13.81 -16.49 11.05
N ALA A 702 14.79 -16.00 10.30
CA ALA A 702 14.72 -15.82 8.84
C ALA A 702 14.73 -17.15 8.05
N GLU A 703 15.59 -18.10 8.45
CA GLU A 703 15.68 -19.42 7.81
C GLU A 703 14.34 -20.18 7.76
N LEU A 704 13.58 -20.14 8.86
CA LEU A 704 12.26 -20.77 8.95
C LEU A 704 11.27 -20.14 7.97
N ILE A 705 11.21 -18.79 7.95
CA ILE A 705 10.35 -18.02 7.03
C ILE A 705 10.74 -18.31 5.57
N PHE A 706 12.03 -18.40 5.28
CA PHE A 706 12.52 -18.70 3.94
C PHE A 706 12.02 -20.06 3.43
N TYR A 707 12.13 -21.13 4.22
CA TYR A 707 11.61 -22.44 3.79
C TYR A 707 10.08 -22.51 3.75
N MET A 708 9.37 -21.68 4.52
CA MET A 708 7.93 -21.49 4.28
C MET A 708 7.67 -20.88 2.90
N GLU A 709 8.43 -19.86 2.50
CA GLU A 709 8.31 -19.27 1.16
C GLU A 709 8.69 -20.24 0.04
N GLU A 710 9.65 -21.14 0.25
CA GLU A 710 9.96 -22.23 -0.69
C GLU A 710 8.76 -23.16 -0.88
N LEU A 711 8.16 -23.66 0.20
CA LEU A 711 6.98 -24.51 0.12
C LEU A 711 5.81 -23.79 -0.59
N ARG A 712 5.62 -22.49 -0.31
CA ARG A 712 4.61 -21.67 -0.99
C ARG A 712 4.93 -21.50 -2.47
N ALA A 713 6.20 -21.32 -2.83
CA ALA A 713 6.65 -21.24 -4.22
C ALA A 713 6.39 -22.55 -4.96
N HIS A 714 6.67 -23.70 -4.33
CA HIS A 714 6.40 -25.02 -4.90
C HIS A 714 4.92 -25.23 -5.19
N VAL A 715 4.03 -24.91 -4.24
CA VAL A 715 2.56 -25.01 -4.45
C VAL A 715 2.10 -24.09 -5.58
N ARG A 716 2.64 -22.88 -5.69
CA ARG A 716 2.29 -21.95 -6.79
C ARG A 716 2.82 -22.42 -8.15
N LYS A 717 4.04 -22.96 -8.19
CA LYS A 717 4.70 -23.40 -9.43
C LYS A 717 4.14 -24.72 -9.94
N TYR A 718 3.89 -25.67 -9.04
CA TYR A 718 3.45 -27.03 -9.35
C TYR A 718 1.99 -27.29 -9.00
N GLY A 719 1.18 -26.22 -8.86
CA GLY A 719 -0.27 -26.34 -8.63
C GLY A 719 -0.99 -27.30 -9.57
N PRO A 720 -0.70 -27.29 -10.90
CA PRO A 720 -1.29 -28.26 -11.83
C PRO A 720 -0.98 -29.73 -11.50
N VAL A 721 0.16 -30.04 -10.87
CA VAL A 721 0.51 -31.40 -10.44
C VAL A 721 -0.42 -31.85 -9.31
N MET A 722 -0.67 -30.97 -8.34
CA MET A 722 -1.61 -31.21 -7.24
C MET A 722 -3.04 -31.35 -7.77
N GLN A 723 -3.47 -30.43 -8.64
CA GLN A 723 -4.80 -30.44 -9.27
C GLN A 723 -5.04 -31.76 -10.00
N ARG A 724 -4.10 -32.19 -10.84
CA ARG A 724 -4.19 -33.46 -11.58
C ARG A 724 -4.39 -34.65 -10.65
N TYR A 725 -3.54 -34.75 -9.62
CA TYR A 725 -3.60 -35.85 -8.64
C TYR A 725 -4.96 -35.90 -7.93
N TYR A 726 -5.45 -34.78 -7.41
CA TYR A 726 -6.69 -34.75 -6.64
C TYR A 726 -7.97 -34.81 -7.49
N VAL A 727 -7.92 -34.38 -8.76
CA VAL A 727 -9.02 -34.65 -9.71
C VAL A 727 -9.19 -36.14 -9.95
N GLN A 728 -8.09 -36.89 -10.10
CA GLN A 728 -8.13 -38.36 -10.23
C GLN A 728 -8.62 -39.00 -8.93
N TYR A 729 -8.18 -38.50 -7.78
CA TYR A 729 -8.62 -39.00 -6.47
C TYR A 729 -10.13 -38.83 -6.27
N LEU A 730 -10.64 -37.63 -6.57
CA LEU A 730 -12.07 -37.29 -6.44
C LEU A 730 -12.94 -38.13 -7.37
N SER A 731 -12.59 -38.18 -8.66
CA SER A 731 -13.38 -38.89 -9.69
C SER A 731 -13.29 -40.40 -9.58
N GLY A 732 -12.16 -40.93 -9.11
CA GLY A 732 -11.89 -42.37 -9.04
C GLY A 732 -12.25 -42.99 -7.68
N PHE A 733 -11.60 -42.55 -6.61
CA PHE A 733 -11.72 -43.21 -5.30
C PHE A 733 -12.85 -42.61 -4.46
N ASP A 734 -12.82 -41.29 -4.24
CA ASP A 734 -13.75 -40.62 -3.32
C ASP A 734 -15.21 -40.77 -3.78
N ALA A 735 -15.46 -40.64 -5.08
CA ALA A 735 -16.79 -40.82 -5.66
C ALA A 735 -17.36 -42.23 -5.43
N VAL A 736 -16.52 -43.27 -5.51
CA VAL A 736 -16.94 -44.66 -5.33
C VAL A 736 -17.30 -44.92 -3.87
N VAL A 737 -16.40 -44.57 -2.95
CA VAL A 737 -16.61 -44.81 -1.51
C VAL A 737 -17.75 -43.96 -0.95
N LEU A 738 -17.88 -42.69 -1.39
CA LEU A 738 -19.03 -41.86 -1.00
C LEU A 738 -20.34 -42.45 -1.52
N ASN A 739 -20.39 -42.88 -2.79
CA ASN A 739 -21.59 -43.48 -3.34
C ASN A 739 -21.99 -44.76 -2.58
N GLU A 740 -21.04 -45.64 -2.30
CA GLU A 740 -21.29 -46.85 -1.51
C GLU A 740 -21.87 -46.53 -0.13
N LEU A 741 -21.30 -45.54 0.58
CA LEU A 741 -21.80 -45.14 1.89
C LEU A 741 -23.21 -44.56 1.79
N VAL A 742 -23.48 -43.71 0.80
CA VAL A 742 -24.79 -43.08 0.59
C VAL A 742 -25.87 -44.12 0.27
N GLN A 743 -25.57 -45.14 -0.55
CA GLN A 743 -26.52 -46.21 -0.87
C GLN A 743 -26.84 -47.09 0.35
N ASN A 744 -25.94 -47.17 1.33
CA ASN A 744 -26.14 -47.93 2.55
C ASN A 744 -26.93 -47.19 3.64
N LEU A 745 -27.34 -45.92 3.40
CA LEU A 745 -28.19 -45.18 4.33
C LEU A 745 -29.64 -45.66 4.23
N SER A 746 -30.19 -46.18 5.33
CA SER A 746 -31.55 -46.74 5.37
C SER A 746 -32.65 -45.68 5.33
N VAL A 747 -32.39 -44.49 5.86
CA VAL A 747 -33.33 -43.36 5.91
C VAL A 747 -32.58 -42.06 5.65
N CYS A 748 -32.99 -41.34 4.61
CA CYS A 748 -32.44 -40.03 4.26
C CYS A 748 -33.55 -39.16 3.65
N PRO A 749 -33.84 -37.96 4.17
CA PRO A 749 -34.82 -37.07 3.56
C PRO A 749 -34.35 -36.55 2.19
N GLU A 750 -35.31 -36.01 1.43
CA GLU A 750 -35.09 -35.62 0.03
C GLU A 750 -33.97 -34.57 -0.12
N ASP A 751 -33.96 -33.54 0.74
CA ASP A 751 -32.98 -32.45 0.67
C ASP A 751 -31.53 -32.95 0.89
N GLU A 752 -31.31 -33.79 1.90
CA GLU A 752 -30.01 -34.41 2.17
C GLU A 752 -29.57 -35.35 1.04
N SER A 753 -30.52 -36.14 0.50
CA SER A 753 -30.26 -37.04 -0.64
C SER A 753 -29.86 -36.27 -1.91
N ILE A 754 -30.53 -35.15 -2.20
CA ILE A 754 -30.18 -34.27 -3.33
C ILE A 754 -28.75 -33.73 -3.18
N ILE A 755 -28.37 -33.30 -1.97
CA ILE A 755 -27.02 -32.80 -1.71
C ILE A 755 -25.97 -33.90 -1.90
N MET A 756 -26.18 -35.08 -1.31
CA MET A 756 -25.22 -36.18 -1.38
C MET A 756 -25.06 -36.73 -2.80
N SER A 757 -26.16 -36.87 -3.55
CA SER A 757 -26.10 -37.26 -4.97
C SER A 757 -25.39 -36.20 -5.84
N SER A 758 -25.60 -34.91 -5.54
CA SER A 758 -24.88 -33.81 -6.19
C SER A 758 -23.35 -33.89 -5.98
N PHE A 759 -22.90 -34.33 -4.79
CA PHE A 759 -21.47 -34.56 -4.54
C PHE A 759 -20.89 -35.63 -5.47
N VAL A 760 -21.54 -36.80 -5.55
CA VAL A 760 -21.09 -37.92 -6.40
C VAL A 760 -21.10 -37.51 -7.88
N ASN A 761 -22.16 -36.85 -8.34
CA ASN A 761 -22.25 -36.35 -9.72
C ASN A 761 -21.16 -35.32 -10.05
N THR A 762 -20.87 -34.41 -9.11
CA THR A 762 -19.81 -33.42 -9.30
C THR A 762 -18.44 -34.09 -9.40
N MET A 763 -18.12 -35.02 -8.50
CA MET A 763 -16.82 -35.70 -8.49
C MET A 763 -16.59 -36.59 -9.71
N THR A 764 -17.60 -37.37 -10.11
CA THR A 764 -17.51 -38.26 -11.29
C THR A 764 -17.40 -37.50 -12.61
N SER A 765 -17.87 -36.25 -12.68
CA SER A 765 -17.75 -35.40 -13.86
C SER A 765 -16.34 -34.85 -14.09
N LEU A 766 -15.43 -34.99 -13.11
CA LEU A 766 -14.07 -34.45 -13.20
C LEU A 766 -13.16 -35.35 -14.04
N SER A 767 -12.26 -34.73 -14.81
CA SER A 767 -11.25 -35.46 -15.57
C SER A 767 -9.93 -34.70 -15.65
N VAL A 768 -8.83 -35.45 -15.84
CA VAL A 768 -7.49 -34.88 -16.00
C VAL A 768 -7.40 -33.90 -17.17
N LYS A 769 -8.23 -34.11 -18.21
CA LYS A 769 -8.30 -33.23 -19.38
C LYS A 769 -8.61 -31.78 -19.01
N GLN A 770 -9.48 -31.56 -18.03
CA GLN A 770 -9.83 -30.22 -17.57
C GLN A 770 -8.63 -29.49 -16.94
N VAL A 771 -7.73 -30.24 -16.27
CA VAL A 771 -6.49 -29.69 -15.71
C VAL A 771 -5.50 -29.36 -16.82
N GLU A 772 -5.37 -30.23 -17.82
CA GLU A 772 -4.51 -30.01 -19.00
C GLU A 772 -4.98 -28.80 -19.83
N ASP A 773 -6.30 -28.62 -19.94
CA ASP A 773 -6.94 -27.46 -20.59
C ASP A 773 -6.87 -26.18 -19.74
N GLY A 774 -6.41 -26.28 -18.48
CA GLY A 774 -6.27 -25.14 -17.58
C GLY A 774 -7.60 -24.54 -17.13
N GLU A 775 -8.63 -25.37 -16.98
CA GLU A 775 -9.95 -24.94 -16.50
C GLU A 775 -9.89 -24.35 -15.09
N VAL A 776 -10.73 -23.36 -14.83
CA VAL A 776 -10.88 -22.77 -13.50
C VAL A 776 -12.01 -23.50 -12.77
N PHE A 777 -11.63 -24.41 -11.88
CA PHE A 777 -12.56 -25.14 -11.02
C PHE A 777 -13.21 -24.23 -9.97
N ASP A 778 -14.42 -24.58 -9.53
CA ASP A 778 -15.14 -23.87 -8.46
C ASP A 778 -16.00 -24.84 -7.64
N PHE A 779 -15.49 -25.25 -6.48
CA PHE A 779 -16.16 -26.15 -5.55
C PHE A 779 -16.75 -25.43 -4.34
N ARG A 780 -16.90 -24.10 -4.39
CA ARG A 780 -17.49 -23.33 -3.28
C ARG A 780 -18.93 -23.75 -2.99
N GLY A 781 -19.69 -24.11 -4.03
CA GLY A 781 -21.04 -24.67 -3.89
C GLY A 781 -21.02 -25.96 -3.08
N MET A 782 -20.26 -26.95 -3.55
CA MET A 782 -20.07 -28.24 -2.88
C MET A 782 -19.62 -28.12 -1.43
N ARG A 783 -18.63 -27.25 -1.14
CA ARG A 783 -18.16 -27.03 0.24
C ARG A 783 -19.22 -26.41 1.14
N LEU A 784 -20.01 -25.47 0.61
CA LEU A 784 -21.09 -24.85 1.35
C LEU A 784 -22.26 -25.82 1.55
N ASP A 785 -22.54 -26.70 0.59
CA ASP A 785 -23.55 -27.74 0.72
C ASP A 785 -23.15 -28.79 1.76
N TRP A 786 -21.86 -29.14 1.87
CA TRP A 786 -21.39 -29.97 2.99
C TRP A 786 -21.62 -29.28 4.34
N PHE A 787 -21.34 -27.98 4.43
CA PHE A 787 -21.62 -27.23 5.66
C PHE A 787 -23.14 -27.17 5.95
N ARG A 788 -24.00 -27.02 4.93
CA ARG A 788 -25.47 -27.13 5.11
C ARG A 788 -25.88 -28.51 5.61
N LEU A 789 -25.34 -29.57 5.02
CA LEU A 789 -25.63 -30.94 5.41
C LEU A 789 -25.19 -31.22 6.86
N GLN A 790 -24.03 -30.70 7.29
CA GLN A 790 -23.62 -30.74 8.69
C GLN A 790 -24.69 -30.08 9.59
N ALA A 791 -25.20 -28.89 9.21
CA ALA A 791 -26.22 -28.23 10.01
C ALA A 791 -27.54 -29.04 10.08
N TYR A 792 -28.01 -29.60 8.95
CA TYR A 792 -29.24 -30.40 8.90
C TYR A 792 -29.17 -31.68 9.73
N THR A 793 -28.01 -32.34 9.71
CA THR A 793 -27.82 -33.66 10.35
C THR A 793 -27.28 -33.58 11.78
N SER A 794 -26.93 -32.38 12.26
CA SER A 794 -26.41 -32.18 13.62
C SER A 794 -27.45 -31.65 14.61
N VAL A 795 -28.64 -31.21 14.17
CA VAL A 795 -29.69 -30.81 15.10
C VAL A 795 -30.30 -32.03 15.80
N SER A 796 -30.79 -31.84 17.03
CA SER A 796 -31.51 -32.90 17.73
C SER A 796 -32.73 -33.38 16.92
N LYS A 797 -32.99 -34.69 16.95
CA LYS A 797 -34.10 -35.35 16.23
C LYS A 797 -34.04 -35.18 14.70
N ALA A 798 -32.88 -34.90 14.12
CA ALA A 798 -32.68 -35.00 12.68
C ALA A 798 -32.99 -36.43 12.19
N SER A 799 -33.65 -36.56 11.04
CA SER A 799 -33.98 -37.89 10.47
C SER A 799 -32.73 -38.66 10.06
N LEU A 800 -31.66 -37.95 9.69
CA LEU A 800 -30.33 -38.50 9.47
C LEU A 800 -29.38 -37.85 10.49
N GLY A 801 -29.04 -38.56 11.56
CA GLY A 801 -28.18 -38.06 12.62
C GLY A 801 -26.70 -38.27 12.34
N ILE A 802 -25.90 -37.21 12.22
CA ILE A 802 -24.45 -37.34 11.95
C ILE A 802 -23.68 -37.98 13.12
N ALA A 803 -24.24 -37.91 14.34
CA ALA A 803 -23.66 -38.54 15.52
C ALA A 803 -23.62 -40.08 15.39
N ASP A 804 -24.60 -40.66 14.70
CA ASP A 804 -24.69 -42.10 14.42
C ASP A 804 -23.91 -42.50 13.16
N HIS A 805 -23.59 -41.52 12.29
CA HIS A 805 -22.88 -41.71 11.02
C HIS A 805 -21.55 -40.94 10.97
N LYS A 806 -20.70 -41.09 11.99
CA LYS A 806 -19.44 -40.33 12.10
C LYS A 806 -18.48 -40.54 10.92
N GLU A 807 -18.46 -41.73 10.34
CA GLU A 807 -17.61 -42.05 9.19
C GLU A 807 -17.99 -41.27 7.93
N LEU A 808 -19.27 -40.93 7.74
CA LEU A 808 -19.70 -40.02 6.67
C LEU A 808 -19.04 -38.64 6.84
N GLY A 809 -19.05 -38.09 8.07
CA GLY A 809 -18.45 -36.79 8.35
C GLY A 809 -16.95 -36.76 8.13
N LYS A 810 -16.23 -37.78 8.62
CA LYS A 810 -14.77 -37.92 8.43
C LYS A 810 -14.39 -38.06 6.96
N MET A 811 -15.10 -38.91 6.21
CA MET A 811 -14.89 -39.09 4.78
C MET A 811 -15.16 -37.79 4.02
N MET A 812 -16.30 -37.12 4.30
CA MET A 812 -16.61 -35.84 3.66
C MET A 812 -15.56 -34.77 3.98
N ASN A 813 -15.03 -34.70 5.19
CA ASN A 813 -13.95 -33.77 5.52
C ASN A 813 -12.67 -34.03 4.69
N THR A 814 -12.38 -35.29 4.39
CA THR A 814 -11.28 -35.69 3.51
C THR A 814 -11.54 -35.27 2.06
N ILE A 815 -12.73 -35.56 1.54
CA ILE A 815 -13.17 -35.14 0.19
C ILE A 815 -13.08 -33.61 0.04
N ILE A 816 -13.52 -32.88 1.06
CA ILE A 816 -13.50 -31.41 1.06
C ILE A 816 -12.07 -30.88 1.03
N PHE A 817 -11.13 -31.52 1.74
CA PHE A 817 -9.71 -31.22 1.58
C PHE A 817 -9.24 -31.47 0.15
N HIS A 818 -9.60 -32.59 -0.48
CA HIS A 818 -9.26 -32.88 -1.88
C HIS A 818 -9.81 -31.81 -2.84
N THR A 819 -11.04 -31.33 -2.67
CA THR A 819 -11.57 -30.22 -3.49
C THR A 819 -10.70 -28.96 -3.38
N LYS A 820 -10.18 -28.65 -2.18
CA LYS A 820 -9.33 -27.47 -1.95
C LYS A 820 -7.97 -27.60 -2.63
N MET A 821 -7.46 -28.82 -2.80
CA MET A 821 -6.24 -29.07 -3.54
C MET A 821 -6.39 -28.85 -5.05
N VAL A 822 -7.63 -28.71 -5.53
CA VAL A 822 -7.94 -28.41 -6.92
C VAL A 822 -8.17 -26.90 -7.14
N ASP A 823 -9.12 -26.29 -6.42
CA ASP A 823 -9.56 -24.91 -6.70
C ASP A 823 -9.08 -23.85 -5.69
N SER A 824 -8.53 -24.26 -4.54
CA SER A 824 -8.30 -23.37 -3.39
C SER A 824 -6.85 -23.34 -2.91
N LEU A 825 -5.88 -23.81 -3.71
CA LEU A 825 -4.46 -23.82 -3.35
C LEU A 825 -3.97 -22.43 -2.91
N VAL A 826 -4.35 -21.38 -3.64
CA VAL A 826 -3.95 -20.00 -3.28
C VAL A 826 -4.56 -19.58 -1.94
N GLU A 827 -5.84 -19.88 -1.71
CA GLU A 827 -6.55 -19.56 -0.45
C GLU A 827 -5.93 -20.31 0.74
N MET A 828 -5.55 -21.57 0.55
CA MET A 828 -4.88 -22.39 1.55
C MET A 828 -3.49 -21.85 1.94
N LEU A 829 -2.84 -21.08 1.06
CA LEU A 829 -1.60 -20.35 1.37
C LEU A 829 -1.84 -18.97 1.97
N VAL A 830 -3.07 -18.45 2.05
CA VAL A 830 -3.27 -17.08 2.57
C VAL A 830 -2.99 -17.03 4.06
N GLU A 831 -2.02 -16.20 4.44
CA GLU A 831 -1.64 -15.96 5.83
C GLU A 831 -1.58 -14.46 6.10
N THR A 832 -2.03 -14.04 7.28
CA THR A 832 -1.96 -12.66 7.72
C THR A 832 -0.74 -12.45 8.60
N PHE A 833 0.34 -11.91 8.02
CA PHE A 833 1.53 -11.50 8.76
C PHE A 833 1.62 -9.98 8.82
N TYR A 834 1.67 -9.43 10.03
CA TYR A 834 1.96 -8.01 10.24
C TYR A 834 2.61 -7.80 11.60
N SER A 835 3.88 -7.41 11.62
CA SER A 835 4.54 -7.02 12.86
C SER A 835 5.47 -5.83 12.68
N ARG A 836 5.56 -4.99 13.71
CA ARG A 836 6.50 -3.88 13.80
C ARG A 836 7.95 -4.34 14.02
N ALA A 837 8.18 -5.59 14.44
CA ALA A 837 9.52 -6.11 14.73
C ALA A 837 10.33 -6.56 13.49
N PHE A 838 9.74 -6.51 12.28
CA PHE A 838 10.38 -7.00 11.06
C PHE A 838 11.71 -6.33 10.71
N GLU A 839 11.84 -5.01 10.91
CA GLU A 839 13.07 -4.29 10.54
C GLU A 839 14.27 -4.74 11.39
N LYS A 840 14.05 -4.94 12.70
CA LYS A 840 15.09 -5.41 13.62
C LYS A 840 15.55 -6.84 13.28
N MET A 841 14.61 -7.72 12.93
CA MET A 841 14.93 -9.09 12.51
C MET A 841 15.74 -9.11 11.21
N PHE A 842 15.38 -8.25 10.27
CA PHE A 842 16.10 -8.13 9.01
C PHE A 842 17.55 -7.66 9.23
N GLN A 843 17.77 -6.67 10.09
CA GLN A 843 19.13 -6.22 10.44
C GLN A 843 19.97 -7.35 11.04
N GLN A 844 19.44 -8.08 12.02
CA GLN A 844 20.12 -9.24 12.61
C GLN A 844 20.42 -10.34 11.59
N CYS A 845 19.54 -10.54 10.60
CA CYS A 845 19.74 -11.48 9.51
C CYS A 845 20.89 -11.06 8.59
N LEU A 846 20.99 -9.77 8.23
CA LEU A 846 22.07 -9.26 7.39
C LEU A 846 23.44 -9.26 8.08
N GLU A 847 23.48 -9.05 9.40
CA GLU A 847 24.72 -9.03 10.19
C GLU A 847 25.38 -10.42 10.31
N LEU A 848 24.58 -11.50 10.25
CA LEU A 848 25.07 -12.87 10.39
C LEU A 848 25.18 -13.57 9.01
N PRO A 849 26.39 -13.87 8.50
CA PRO A 849 26.57 -14.42 7.15
C PRO A 849 25.77 -15.69 6.84
N SER A 850 25.64 -16.61 7.80
CA SER A 850 24.88 -17.85 7.61
C SER A 850 23.36 -17.63 7.52
N GLN A 851 22.85 -16.52 8.05
CA GLN A 851 21.43 -16.16 7.96
C GLN A 851 21.16 -15.19 6.81
N SER A 852 22.14 -14.38 6.39
CA SER A 852 21.99 -13.43 5.28
C SER A 852 21.59 -14.12 3.97
N ARG A 853 21.93 -15.41 3.81
CA ARG A 853 21.41 -16.34 2.79
C ARG A 853 19.89 -16.29 2.62
N HIS A 854 19.17 -16.11 3.72
CA HIS A 854 17.72 -16.18 3.80
C HIS A 854 17.05 -14.79 3.79
N SER A 855 17.83 -13.70 3.64
CA SER A 855 17.33 -12.31 3.75
C SER A 855 16.22 -11.94 2.76
N ILE A 856 16.09 -12.63 1.63
CA ILE A 856 15.04 -12.41 0.63
C ILE A 856 13.63 -12.73 1.16
N CYS A 857 13.54 -13.50 2.25
CA CYS A 857 12.25 -13.80 2.89
C CYS A 857 11.52 -12.54 3.37
N PHE A 858 12.24 -11.48 3.77
CA PHE A 858 11.62 -10.23 4.26
C PHE A 858 10.94 -9.41 3.14
N PRO A 859 11.57 -9.17 1.98
CA PRO A 859 10.87 -8.68 0.79
C PRO A 859 9.68 -9.55 0.38
N LEU A 860 9.83 -10.89 0.39
CA LEU A 860 8.75 -11.81 0.02
C LEU A 860 7.54 -11.70 0.96
N LEU A 861 7.76 -11.58 2.26
CA LEU A 861 6.68 -11.36 3.25
C LEU A 861 5.89 -10.06 2.99
N CYS A 862 6.47 -9.06 2.34
CA CYS A 862 5.74 -7.83 2.00
C CYS A 862 4.54 -8.13 1.06
N THR A 863 4.58 -9.23 0.31
CA THR A 863 3.47 -9.68 -0.54
C THR A 863 2.24 -10.09 0.28
N HIS A 864 2.40 -10.46 1.55
CA HIS A 864 1.32 -10.94 2.42
C HIS A 864 0.51 -9.82 3.07
N PHE A 865 0.99 -8.58 3.01
CA PHE A 865 0.38 -7.46 3.74
C PHE A 865 -1.06 -7.19 3.30
N MET A 866 -1.40 -7.47 2.03
CA MET A 866 -2.77 -7.25 1.53
C MET A 866 -3.78 -8.24 2.08
N SER A 867 -3.32 -9.41 2.54
CA SER A 867 -4.15 -10.46 3.13
C SER A 867 -4.74 -10.05 4.48
N CYS A 868 -4.12 -9.09 5.19
CA CYS A 868 -4.63 -8.61 6.48
C CYS A 868 -5.68 -7.49 6.36
N THR A 869 -6.13 -7.17 5.14
CA THR A 869 -7.15 -6.14 4.88
C THR A 869 -8.52 -6.76 4.69
N HIS A 870 -9.58 -6.02 5.02
CA HIS A 870 -10.95 -6.50 4.89
C HIS A 870 -11.83 -5.49 4.14
N GLU A 871 -12.85 -5.98 3.45
CA GLU A 871 -13.74 -5.14 2.63
C GLU A 871 -14.56 -4.14 3.45
N LEU A 872 -14.80 -4.43 4.73
CA LEU A 872 -15.48 -3.55 5.68
C LEU A 872 -14.58 -2.47 6.28
N CYS A 873 -13.26 -2.50 6.02
CA CYS A 873 -12.34 -1.43 6.40
C CYS A 873 -11.41 -1.05 5.24
N PRO A 874 -11.94 -0.41 4.17
CA PRO A 874 -11.12 0.05 3.06
C PRO A 874 -10.19 1.22 3.41
N GLU A 875 -10.40 1.89 4.55
CA GLU A 875 -9.65 3.06 5.01
C GLU A 875 -8.18 2.73 5.26
N GLU A 876 -7.88 1.56 5.85
CA GLU A 876 -6.51 1.14 6.17
C GLU A 876 -5.76 0.52 4.97
N ARG A 877 -6.50 0.03 3.95
CA ARG A 877 -5.92 -0.77 2.86
C ARG A 877 -4.79 -0.06 2.12
N HIS A 878 -4.95 1.23 1.81
CA HIS A 878 -3.91 1.98 1.09
C HIS A 878 -2.71 2.26 1.98
N HIS A 879 -2.92 2.51 3.28
CA HIS A 879 -1.83 2.71 4.22
C HIS A 879 -0.97 1.45 4.37
N ILE A 880 -1.61 0.28 4.52
CA ILE A 880 -0.92 -1.01 4.57
C ILE A 880 -0.22 -1.30 3.22
N GLY A 881 -0.85 -0.93 2.11
CA GLY A 881 -0.28 -1.02 0.76
C GLY A 881 1.01 -0.22 0.63
N ASP A 882 0.96 1.08 0.91
CA ASP A 882 2.12 1.97 0.85
C ASP A 882 3.23 1.51 1.81
N ARG A 883 2.87 0.97 2.99
CA ARG A 883 3.83 0.41 3.94
C ARG A 883 4.53 -0.83 3.39
N SER A 884 3.80 -1.74 2.74
CA SER A 884 4.39 -2.94 2.12
C SER A 884 5.40 -2.58 1.01
N LEU A 885 5.09 -1.58 0.18
CA LEU A 885 5.99 -1.08 -0.87
C LEU A 885 7.24 -0.43 -0.27
N SER A 886 7.06 0.41 0.76
CA SER A 886 8.15 1.09 1.45
C SER A 886 9.12 0.10 2.09
N LEU A 887 8.61 -0.91 2.80
CA LEU A 887 9.44 -1.95 3.41
C LEU A 887 10.14 -2.83 2.37
N CYS A 888 9.43 -3.27 1.33
CA CYS A 888 10.03 -4.07 0.26
C CYS A 888 11.19 -3.32 -0.41
N ASN A 889 11.01 -2.03 -0.72
CA ASN A 889 12.07 -1.20 -1.27
C ASN A 889 13.25 -1.06 -0.30
N MET A 890 12.98 -0.82 0.98
CA MET A 890 14.02 -0.67 2.00
C MET A 890 14.86 -1.94 2.15
N PHE A 891 14.23 -3.11 2.25
CA PHE A 891 14.94 -4.38 2.39
C PHE A 891 15.84 -4.69 1.19
N LEU A 892 15.34 -4.53 -0.03
CA LEU A 892 16.14 -4.77 -1.24
C LEU A 892 17.31 -3.78 -1.37
N ASP A 893 17.09 -2.51 -1.01
CA ASP A 893 18.12 -1.48 -1.02
C ASP A 893 19.24 -1.77 0.00
N GLU A 894 18.88 -2.18 1.23
CA GLU A 894 19.86 -2.54 2.26
C GLU A 894 20.63 -3.84 1.93
N MET A 895 19.97 -4.85 1.36
CA MET A 895 20.65 -6.06 0.83
C MET A 895 21.70 -5.68 -0.22
N ALA A 896 21.32 -4.84 -1.19
CA ALA A 896 22.25 -4.39 -2.24
C ALA A 896 23.40 -3.54 -1.69
N LYS A 897 23.14 -2.65 -0.72
CA LYS A 897 24.18 -1.86 -0.04
C LYS A 897 25.17 -2.74 0.70
N GLN A 898 24.71 -3.79 1.39
CA GLN A 898 25.57 -4.70 2.13
C GLN A 898 26.45 -5.51 1.18
N ALA A 899 25.89 -6.05 0.09
CA ALA A 899 26.68 -6.72 -0.95
C ALA A 899 27.73 -5.77 -1.57
N ARG A 900 27.33 -4.53 -1.89
CA ARG A 900 28.25 -3.48 -2.36
C ARG A 900 29.38 -3.20 -1.36
N ASN A 901 29.10 -3.17 -0.06
CA ASN A 901 30.13 -2.96 0.97
C ASN A 901 31.13 -4.12 0.97
N LEU A 902 30.65 -5.36 1.03
CA LEU A 902 31.50 -6.55 0.97
C LEU A 902 32.38 -6.57 -0.29
N ILE A 903 31.81 -6.22 -1.44
CA ILE A 903 32.56 -6.10 -2.70
C ILE A 903 33.63 -5.02 -2.61
N THR A 904 33.34 -3.87 -1.98
CA THR A 904 34.30 -2.78 -1.81
C THR A 904 35.48 -3.21 -0.93
N ASP A 905 35.20 -3.96 0.13
CA ASP A 905 36.22 -4.47 1.04
C ASP A 905 37.10 -5.52 0.33
N ILE A 906 36.49 -6.42 -0.45
CA ILE A 906 37.23 -7.38 -1.30
C ILE A 906 38.08 -6.66 -2.34
N CYS A 907 37.55 -5.64 -3.02
CA CYS A 907 38.33 -4.83 -3.94
C CYS A 907 39.52 -4.16 -3.25
N THR A 908 39.35 -3.69 -2.01
CA THR A 908 40.42 -3.06 -1.23
C THR A 908 41.54 -4.07 -0.92
N GLU A 909 41.18 -5.27 -0.45
CA GLU A 909 42.14 -6.37 -0.24
C GLU A 909 42.87 -6.73 -1.54
N GLN A 910 42.16 -6.85 -2.66
CA GLN A 910 42.76 -7.17 -3.96
C GLN A 910 43.65 -6.06 -4.51
N CYS A 911 43.32 -4.79 -4.24
CA CYS A 911 44.22 -3.66 -4.53
C CYS A 911 45.51 -3.75 -3.71
N THR A 912 45.44 -4.11 -2.42
CA THR A 912 46.63 -4.32 -1.59
C THR A 912 47.51 -5.46 -2.13
N LEU A 913 46.91 -6.58 -2.55
CA LEU A 913 47.65 -7.68 -3.19
C LEU A 913 48.28 -7.24 -4.52
N SER A 914 47.57 -6.44 -5.31
CA SER A 914 48.10 -5.92 -6.59
C SER A 914 49.22 -4.90 -6.38
N ASP A 915 49.17 -4.06 -5.33
CA ASP A 915 50.23 -3.12 -4.99
C ASP A 915 51.54 -3.86 -4.64
N GLN A 916 51.47 -4.99 -3.95
CA GLN A 916 52.64 -5.81 -3.60
C GLN A 916 53.42 -6.29 -4.83
N LEU A 917 52.77 -6.38 -6.00
CA LEU A 917 53.39 -6.78 -7.27
C LEU A 917 54.08 -5.63 -8.00
N LEU A 918 53.97 -4.38 -7.50
CA LEU A 918 54.59 -3.23 -8.14
C LEU A 918 56.13 -3.27 -8.02
N PRO A 919 56.88 -2.79 -9.04
CA PRO A 919 58.35 -2.83 -9.04
C PRO A 919 59.02 -2.16 -7.84
N LYS A 920 58.35 -1.19 -7.19
CA LYS A 920 58.84 -0.49 -6.00
C LYS A 920 59.18 -1.43 -4.84
N HIS A 921 58.52 -2.60 -4.75
CA HIS A 921 58.78 -3.57 -3.68
C HIS A 921 59.99 -4.48 -3.94
N CYS A 922 60.51 -4.53 -5.18
CA CYS A 922 61.71 -5.31 -5.54
C CYS A 922 63.03 -4.65 -5.13
N ALA A 923 63.01 -3.37 -4.72
CA ALA A 923 64.21 -2.60 -4.42
C ALA A 923 65.12 -3.29 -3.39
N LYS A 924 64.55 -3.86 -2.31
CA LYS A 924 65.31 -4.57 -1.27
C LYS A 924 66.04 -5.80 -1.81
N THR A 925 65.40 -6.55 -2.70
CA THR A 925 65.99 -7.73 -3.36
C THR A 925 67.18 -7.34 -4.24
N ILE A 926 67.03 -6.25 -5.00
CA ILE A 926 68.12 -5.72 -5.84
C ILE A 926 69.28 -5.24 -4.97
N SER A 927 69.01 -4.43 -3.94
CA SER A 927 70.04 -3.96 -3.01
C SER A 927 70.80 -5.10 -2.32
N GLN A 928 70.09 -6.15 -1.89
CA GLN A 928 70.71 -7.35 -1.31
C GLN A 928 71.57 -8.12 -2.32
N ALA A 929 71.13 -8.23 -3.58
CA ALA A 929 71.90 -8.88 -4.63
C ALA A 929 73.17 -8.11 -5.02
N VAL A 930 73.09 -6.78 -5.06
CA VAL A 930 74.24 -5.89 -5.35
C VAL A 930 75.24 -5.90 -4.19
N ASN A 931 74.78 -5.73 -2.95
CA ASN A 931 75.65 -5.68 -1.77
C ASN A 931 76.31 -7.03 -1.46
N LYS A 932 75.72 -8.17 -1.87
CA LYS A 932 76.38 -9.49 -1.79
C LYS A 932 77.58 -9.62 -2.73
N LYS A 933 77.68 -8.83 -3.81
CA LYS A 933 78.85 -8.80 -4.70
C LYS A 933 80.02 -7.95 -4.14
N SER A 934 79.78 -7.08 -3.16
CA SER A 934 80.81 -6.29 -2.46
C SER A 934 81.02 -6.83 -1.03
N LYS A 935 81.87 -7.84 -0.82
CA LYS A 935 82.03 -8.45 0.52
C LYS A 935 82.64 -7.49 1.55
N LYS A 936 81.87 -7.17 2.60
CA LYS A 936 82.34 -7.18 4.00
C LYS A 936 81.16 -7.56 4.91
N ALA A 937 81.33 -8.66 5.64
CA ALA A 937 80.36 -9.12 6.62
C ALA A 937 80.42 -8.21 7.85
N THR A 938 79.30 -7.53 8.15
CA THR A 938 78.98 -7.10 9.50
C THR A 938 77.53 -7.47 9.78
N GLY A 939 77.34 -8.29 10.80
CA GLY A 939 76.05 -8.83 11.18
C GLY A 939 75.09 -7.75 11.68
N LYS A 940 73.85 -7.82 11.21
CA LYS A 940 72.68 -7.39 11.98
C LYS A 940 71.61 -8.47 11.88
N LYS A 941 71.32 -9.09 13.03
CA LYS A 941 70.16 -9.95 13.26
C LYS A 941 68.88 -9.14 13.02
N GLY A 942 67.95 -9.72 12.27
CA GLY A 942 66.52 -9.55 12.46
C GLY A 942 65.86 -8.33 11.84
N GLU A 943 65.82 -8.25 10.51
CA GLU A 943 64.64 -7.67 9.85
C GLU A 943 63.76 -8.83 9.37
N PRO A 944 62.44 -8.80 9.63
CA PRO A 944 61.54 -9.85 9.16
C PRO A 944 61.64 -9.97 7.64
N GLU A 945 61.84 -11.20 7.16
CA GLU A 945 61.82 -11.52 5.74
C GLU A 945 60.42 -11.17 5.22
N ARG A 946 60.35 -10.26 4.23
CA ARG A 946 59.07 -9.80 3.69
C ARG A 946 58.46 -10.98 2.94
N GLU A 947 57.27 -11.41 3.36
CA GLU A 947 56.59 -12.56 2.75
C GLU A 947 56.42 -12.32 1.24
N LYS A 948 56.69 -13.36 0.45
CA LYS A 948 56.57 -13.28 -1.01
C LYS A 948 55.09 -13.29 -1.39
N PRO A 949 54.65 -12.49 -2.39
CA PRO A 949 53.30 -12.58 -2.92
C PRO A 949 52.96 -14.01 -3.34
N GLY A 950 51.78 -14.48 -2.95
CA GLY A 950 51.32 -15.86 -3.12
C GLY A 950 51.34 -16.69 -1.83
N VAL A 951 52.12 -16.29 -0.82
CA VAL A 951 52.15 -16.98 0.49
C VAL A 951 50.80 -16.86 1.20
N GLU A 952 50.11 -15.72 1.07
CA GLU A 952 48.77 -15.50 1.63
C GLU A 952 47.72 -16.48 1.10
N SER A 953 47.96 -17.03 -0.09
CA SER A 953 47.09 -18.00 -0.76
C SER A 953 47.44 -19.46 -0.45
N MET A 954 48.59 -19.74 0.19
CA MET A 954 49.02 -21.09 0.57
C MET A 954 48.31 -21.56 1.84
N ARG A 955 47.02 -21.91 1.70
CA ARG A 955 46.17 -22.35 2.81
C ARG A 955 46.63 -23.69 3.40
N LYS A 956 46.98 -23.68 4.68
CA LYS A 956 47.31 -24.89 5.45
C LYS A 956 46.08 -25.64 5.96
N ASN A 957 45.06 -24.91 6.43
CA ASN A 957 43.84 -25.48 7.01
C ASN A 957 42.65 -24.52 6.78
N ARG A 958 41.45 -25.03 6.50
CA ARG A 958 40.22 -24.23 6.33
C ARG A 958 39.69 -23.63 7.63
N LEU A 959 40.06 -24.19 8.79
CA LEU A 959 39.73 -23.63 10.11
C LEU A 959 40.45 -22.29 10.37
N LEU A 960 41.53 -22.01 9.65
CA LEU A 960 42.19 -20.71 9.66
C LEU A 960 41.45 -19.77 8.71
N VAL A 961 40.45 -19.07 9.25
CA VAL A 961 39.58 -18.17 8.48
C VAL A 961 40.22 -16.80 8.34
N THR A 962 40.69 -16.48 7.14
CA THR A 962 41.27 -15.17 6.80
C THR A 962 40.18 -14.08 6.68
N ASN A 963 40.57 -12.80 6.60
CA ASN A 963 39.61 -11.74 6.32
C ASN A 963 38.90 -11.95 4.96
N LEU A 964 39.68 -12.33 3.93
CA LEU A 964 39.18 -12.58 2.58
C LEU A 964 38.19 -13.76 2.56
N ASP A 965 38.39 -14.80 3.39
CA ASP A 965 37.42 -15.89 3.57
C ASP A 965 36.08 -15.42 4.14
N LYS A 966 36.10 -14.57 5.16
CA LYS A 966 34.89 -14.02 5.78
C LYS A 966 34.10 -13.20 4.78
N LEU A 967 34.79 -12.33 4.04
CA LEU A 967 34.20 -11.47 3.02
C LEU A 967 33.59 -12.28 1.86
N HIS A 968 34.32 -13.25 1.31
CA HIS A 968 33.80 -14.10 0.24
C HIS A 968 32.61 -14.95 0.69
N THR A 969 32.68 -15.54 1.88
CA THR A 969 31.56 -16.32 2.43
C THR A 969 30.32 -15.44 2.58
N ALA A 970 30.45 -14.29 3.23
CA ALA A 970 29.35 -13.35 3.41
C ALA A 970 28.77 -12.83 2.08
N LEU A 971 29.62 -12.57 1.09
CA LEU A 971 29.19 -12.12 -0.23
C LEU A 971 28.41 -13.22 -0.95
N SER A 972 28.92 -14.45 -0.97
CA SER A 972 28.28 -15.58 -1.65
C SER A 972 26.89 -15.90 -1.06
N GLU A 973 26.76 -15.87 0.28
CA GLU A 973 25.49 -16.12 0.95
C GLU A 973 24.47 -15.02 0.65
N LEU A 974 24.87 -13.75 0.73
CA LEU A 974 23.97 -12.64 0.43
C LEU A 974 23.59 -12.59 -1.07
N CYS A 975 24.52 -12.91 -1.97
CA CYS A 975 24.24 -12.97 -3.40
C CYS A 975 23.29 -14.10 -3.76
N PHE A 976 23.34 -15.25 -3.06
CA PHE A 976 22.31 -16.29 -3.20
C PHE A 976 20.92 -15.70 -2.95
N SER A 977 20.76 -14.94 -1.87
CA SER A 977 19.50 -14.27 -1.52
C SER A 977 19.04 -13.25 -2.57
N ILE A 978 19.97 -12.42 -3.09
CA ILE A 978 19.66 -11.42 -4.13
C ILE A 978 19.25 -12.08 -5.46
N ASN A 979 19.86 -13.22 -5.80
CA ASN A 979 19.61 -13.92 -7.07
C ASN A 979 18.48 -14.97 -6.96
N TYR A 980 17.99 -15.24 -5.76
CA TYR A 980 17.03 -16.31 -5.48
C TYR A 980 15.74 -16.21 -6.30
N VAL A 981 15.16 -15.01 -6.38
CA VAL A 981 13.94 -14.77 -7.18
C VAL A 981 14.19 -13.69 -8.23
N PRO A 982 13.77 -13.90 -9.50
CA PRO A 982 14.01 -12.91 -10.55
C PRO A 982 13.29 -11.58 -10.31
N ASN A 983 12.07 -11.63 -9.80
CA ASN A 983 11.26 -10.48 -9.40
C ASN A 983 10.15 -10.92 -8.44
N LEU A 984 9.61 -9.99 -7.67
CA LEU A 984 8.44 -10.22 -6.82
C LEU A 984 7.37 -9.14 -7.03
N ALA A 985 6.10 -9.51 -6.89
CA ALA A 985 4.96 -8.61 -7.04
C ALA A 985 4.36 -8.25 -5.67
N VAL A 986 4.56 -7.01 -5.22
CA VAL A 986 3.99 -6.47 -3.98
C VAL A 986 2.93 -5.44 -4.34
N TRP A 987 1.67 -5.73 -4.01
CA TRP A 987 0.54 -4.84 -4.29
C TRP A 987 0.54 -4.29 -5.73
N GLU A 988 0.61 -5.20 -6.72
CA GLU A 988 0.66 -4.92 -8.16
C GLU A 988 1.91 -4.15 -8.64
N HIS A 989 2.93 -3.97 -7.80
CA HIS A 989 4.22 -3.39 -8.18
C HIS A 989 5.27 -4.48 -8.26
N THR A 990 6.03 -4.50 -9.34
CA THR A 990 7.12 -5.46 -9.56
C THR A 990 8.43 -4.90 -9.04
N PHE A 991 9.10 -5.65 -8.19
CA PHE A 991 10.44 -5.36 -7.67
C PHE A 991 11.43 -6.38 -8.22
N THR A 992 12.61 -5.92 -8.64
CA THR A 992 13.64 -6.76 -9.25
C THR A 992 14.93 -6.64 -8.41
N PRO A 993 15.23 -7.60 -7.50
CA PRO A 993 16.32 -7.48 -6.53
C PRO A 993 17.69 -7.16 -7.16
N ARG A 994 18.06 -7.85 -8.23
CA ARG A 994 19.36 -7.67 -8.93
C ARG A 994 19.60 -6.23 -9.44
N GLU A 995 18.55 -5.50 -9.83
CA GLU A 995 18.69 -4.13 -10.34
C GLU A 995 19.15 -3.14 -9.25
N TYR A 996 18.76 -3.40 -7.99
CA TYR A 996 19.27 -2.62 -6.85
C TYR A 996 20.79 -2.80 -6.72
N LEU A 997 21.28 -4.03 -6.85
CA LEU A 997 22.72 -4.31 -6.81
C LEU A 997 23.44 -3.64 -7.99
N THR A 998 22.97 -3.82 -9.22
CA THR A 998 23.56 -3.19 -10.41
C THR A 998 23.71 -1.68 -10.24
N SER A 999 22.65 -0.99 -9.79
CA SER A 999 22.69 0.47 -9.56
C SER A 999 23.70 0.86 -8.48
N HIS A 1000 23.78 0.12 -7.37
CA HIS A 1000 24.75 0.39 -6.31
C HIS A 1000 26.20 0.13 -6.74
N LEU A 1001 26.44 -0.87 -7.61
CA LEU A 1001 27.76 -1.16 -8.15
C LEU A 1001 28.25 -0.04 -9.09
N GLU A 1002 27.40 0.46 -9.99
CA GLU A 1002 27.74 1.61 -10.84
C GLU A 1002 28.15 2.83 -10.01
N ILE A 1003 27.33 3.20 -9.03
CA ILE A 1003 27.58 4.35 -8.16
C ILE A 1003 28.88 4.17 -7.35
N ARG A 1004 29.09 2.97 -6.79
CA ARG A 1004 30.27 2.68 -5.98
C ARG A 1004 31.54 2.67 -6.82
N PHE A 1005 31.51 2.06 -8.01
CA PHE A 1005 32.69 1.98 -8.85
C PHE A 1005 33.14 3.36 -9.32
N THR A 1006 32.20 4.24 -9.74
CA THR A 1006 32.50 5.65 -10.03
C THR A 1006 33.17 6.36 -8.84
N LYS A 1007 32.59 6.21 -7.63
CA LYS A 1007 33.15 6.83 -6.41
C LYS A 1007 34.54 6.29 -6.08
N SER A 1008 34.76 4.99 -6.22
CA SER A 1008 36.06 4.37 -5.95
C SER A 1008 37.13 4.84 -6.95
N ILE A 1009 36.83 4.96 -8.24
CA ILE A 1009 37.79 5.45 -9.23
C ILE A 1009 38.26 6.87 -8.89
N VAL A 1010 37.31 7.78 -8.63
CA VAL A 1010 37.64 9.17 -8.27
C VAL A 1010 38.35 9.22 -6.92
N GLY A 1011 37.92 8.44 -5.93
CA GLY A 1011 38.57 8.36 -4.62
C GLY A 1011 40.01 7.86 -4.69
N MET A 1012 40.27 6.79 -5.47
CA MET A 1012 41.62 6.23 -5.68
C MET A 1012 42.54 7.15 -6.49
N THR A 1013 42.00 8.20 -7.13
CA THR A 1013 42.82 9.23 -7.78
C THR A 1013 43.57 10.07 -6.74
N MET A 1014 43.12 10.07 -5.46
CA MET A 1014 43.79 10.75 -4.34
C MET A 1014 44.09 12.22 -4.62
N TYR A 1015 43.25 12.89 -5.43
CA TYR A 1015 43.45 14.28 -5.80
C TYR A 1015 43.18 15.20 -4.62
N ASN A 1016 44.16 16.03 -4.28
CA ASN A 1016 44.01 17.05 -3.26
C ASN A 1016 44.51 18.39 -3.79
N GLN A 1017 43.57 19.33 -3.97
CA GLN A 1017 43.86 20.65 -4.51
C GLN A 1017 44.79 21.49 -3.61
N SER A 1018 44.77 21.29 -2.29
CA SER A 1018 45.60 22.09 -1.38
C SER A 1018 47.06 21.63 -1.34
N THR A 1019 47.30 20.31 -1.43
CA THR A 1019 48.65 19.73 -1.43
C THR A 1019 49.20 19.52 -2.84
N GLN A 1020 48.37 19.69 -3.87
CA GLN A 1020 48.68 19.35 -5.27
C GLN A 1020 49.08 17.88 -5.45
N GLU A 1021 48.57 17.00 -4.59
CA GLU A 1021 48.82 15.56 -4.67
C GLU A 1021 47.81 14.90 -5.60
N ILE A 1022 48.28 13.93 -6.39
CA ILE A 1022 47.45 13.07 -7.24
C ILE A 1022 48.15 11.71 -7.41
N ALA A 1023 47.36 10.64 -7.50
CA ALA A 1023 47.87 9.29 -7.70
C ALA A 1023 48.59 9.15 -9.04
N LYS A 1024 49.64 8.33 -9.09
CA LYS A 1024 50.32 7.97 -10.34
C LYS A 1024 49.35 7.21 -11.25
N PRO A 1025 49.22 7.54 -12.54
CA PRO A 1025 48.31 6.85 -13.46
C PRO A 1025 48.52 5.33 -13.51
N SER A 1026 49.76 4.86 -13.36
CA SER A 1026 50.08 3.42 -13.32
C SER A 1026 49.55 2.71 -12.08
N GLU A 1027 49.63 3.35 -10.91
CA GLU A 1027 49.09 2.81 -9.64
C GLU A 1027 47.56 2.87 -9.65
N LEU A 1028 46.96 3.96 -10.15
CA LEU A 1028 45.52 4.07 -10.33
C LEU A 1028 45.00 2.98 -11.28
N LEU A 1029 45.62 2.79 -12.44
CA LEU A 1029 45.23 1.76 -13.41
C LEU A 1029 45.34 0.35 -12.82
N THR A 1030 46.38 0.09 -12.01
CA THR A 1030 46.56 -1.20 -11.31
C THR A 1030 45.38 -1.47 -10.37
N SER A 1031 44.99 -0.48 -9.57
CA SER A 1031 43.83 -0.58 -8.67
C SER A 1031 42.49 -0.70 -9.43
N VAL A 1032 42.31 0.04 -10.53
CA VAL A 1032 41.10 -0.08 -11.37
C VAL A 1032 40.98 -1.48 -11.98
N ARG A 1033 42.09 -2.08 -12.44
CA ARG A 1033 42.10 -3.47 -12.94
C ARG A 1033 41.74 -4.46 -11.85
N ALA A 1034 42.29 -4.32 -10.64
CA ALA A 1034 41.93 -5.17 -9.50
C ALA A 1034 40.43 -5.08 -9.18
N TYR A 1035 39.88 -3.86 -9.16
CA TYR A 1035 38.43 -3.63 -8.99
C TYR A 1035 37.61 -4.32 -10.08
N MET A 1036 37.99 -4.20 -11.35
CA MET A 1036 37.29 -4.84 -12.47
C MET A 1036 37.32 -6.36 -12.34
N THR A 1037 38.44 -6.97 -11.93
CA THR A 1037 38.52 -8.42 -11.71
C THR A 1037 37.52 -8.91 -10.66
N VAL A 1038 37.43 -8.20 -9.52
CA VAL A 1038 36.45 -8.54 -8.47
C VAL A 1038 35.03 -8.36 -8.96
N LEU A 1039 34.73 -7.23 -9.61
CA LEU A 1039 33.40 -6.95 -10.16
C LEU A 1039 32.99 -7.98 -11.21
N GLN A 1040 33.92 -8.42 -12.07
CA GLN A 1040 33.66 -9.46 -13.07
C GLN A 1040 33.24 -10.77 -12.42
N SER A 1041 33.84 -11.12 -11.27
CA SER A 1041 33.50 -12.35 -10.54
C SER A 1041 32.08 -12.38 -9.99
N ILE A 1042 31.38 -11.24 -9.93
CA ILE A 1042 30.00 -11.14 -9.42
C ILE A 1042 29.01 -11.88 -10.31
N GLU A 1043 29.30 -12.01 -11.60
CA GLU A 1043 28.46 -12.76 -12.54
C GLU A 1043 28.34 -14.24 -12.17
N ASN A 1044 29.30 -14.78 -11.41
CA ASN A 1044 29.24 -16.16 -10.89
C ASN A 1044 28.12 -16.35 -9.85
N TYR A 1045 27.68 -15.28 -9.20
CA TYR A 1045 26.72 -15.34 -8.09
C TYR A 1045 25.35 -14.76 -8.44
N VAL A 1046 25.32 -13.69 -9.25
CA VAL A 1046 24.08 -12.98 -9.60
C VAL A 1046 23.99 -12.82 -11.10
N THR A 1047 22.79 -13.06 -11.65
CA THR A 1047 22.46 -12.88 -13.07
C THR A 1047 22.42 -11.38 -13.46
N ILE A 1048 23.60 -10.75 -13.55
CA ILE A 1048 23.82 -9.34 -13.93
C ILE A 1048 24.86 -9.28 -15.05
N ASP A 1049 24.72 -8.32 -15.95
CA ASP A 1049 25.73 -7.98 -16.97
C ASP A 1049 26.69 -6.92 -16.42
N ILE A 1050 27.88 -7.36 -15.98
CA ILE A 1050 28.90 -6.43 -15.44
C ILE A 1050 29.61 -5.65 -16.54
N THR A 1051 29.63 -6.17 -17.77
CA THR A 1051 30.22 -5.48 -18.92
C THR A 1051 29.51 -4.17 -19.17
N ARG A 1052 28.17 -4.16 -19.03
CA ARG A 1052 27.38 -2.94 -19.09
C ARG A 1052 27.69 -1.95 -17.96
N VAL A 1053 27.93 -2.44 -16.74
CA VAL A 1053 28.37 -1.60 -15.61
C VAL A 1053 29.71 -0.93 -15.91
N PHE A 1054 30.68 -1.68 -16.45
CA PHE A 1054 31.97 -1.14 -16.88
C PHE A 1054 31.81 -0.08 -17.97
N ASN A 1055 31.01 -0.35 -19.00
CA ASN A 1055 30.76 0.60 -20.08
C ASN A 1055 30.14 1.89 -19.54
N ASN A 1056 29.15 1.79 -18.65
CA ASN A 1056 28.49 2.96 -18.07
C ASN A 1056 29.45 3.82 -17.24
N VAL A 1057 30.30 3.20 -16.41
CA VAL A 1057 31.19 3.93 -15.49
C VAL A 1057 32.44 4.46 -16.21
N LEU A 1058 33.18 3.58 -16.90
CA LEU A 1058 34.48 3.92 -17.48
C LEU A 1058 34.36 4.93 -18.62
N LEU A 1059 33.32 4.82 -19.46
CA LEU A 1059 33.11 5.78 -20.56
C LEU A 1059 32.75 7.18 -20.05
N GLN A 1060 32.04 7.29 -18.92
CA GLN A 1060 31.78 8.59 -18.30
C GLN A 1060 33.05 9.23 -17.75
N GLN A 1061 33.97 8.43 -17.22
CA GLN A 1061 35.23 8.93 -16.67
C GLN A 1061 36.17 9.54 -17.73
N THR A 1062 35.93 9.30 -19.02
CA THR A 1062 36.67 9.94 -20.13
C THR A 1062 36.18 11.35 -20.47
N GLN A 1063 35.04 11.78 -19.91
CA GLN A 1063 34.45 13.09 -20.18
C GLN A 1063 34.99 14.14 -19.21
N HIS A 1064 34.78 15.43 -19.47
CA HIS A 1064 35.15 16.50 -18.53
C HIS A 1064 34.32 16.49 -17.24
N LEU A 1065 33.07 16.04 -17.30
CA LEU A 1065 32.16 15.84 -16.18
C LEU A 1065 31.36 14.56 -16.44
N ASP A 1066 31.00 13.84 -15.37
CA ASP A 1066 30.16 12.65 -15.49
C ASP A 1066 28.67 12.99 -15.74
N SER A 1067 27.81 11.98 -15.82
CA SER A 1067 26.37 12.19 -16.04
C SER A 1067 25.64 12.91 -14.88
N HIS A 1068 26.27 13.01 -13.72
CA HIS A 1068 25.79 13.76 -12.55
C HIS A 1068 26.35 15.19 -12.47
N GLY A 1069 27.29 15.53 -13.35
CA GLY A 1069 27.97 16.82 -13.36
C GLY A 1069 29.13 16.90 -12.37
N GLU A 1070 29.64 15.76 -11.90
CA GLU A 1070 30.79 15.67 -10.99
C GLU A 1070 32.11 15.55 -11.77
N PRO A 1071 33.24 16.01 -11.18
CA PRO A 1071 34.56 15.87 -11.79
C PRO A 1071 34.95 14.41 -12.04
N THR A 1072 35.58 14.17 -13.18
CA THR A 1072 36.10 12.86 -13.59
C THR A 1072 37.61 12.81 -13.47
N ILE A 1073 38.20 11.61 -13.55
CA ILE A 1073 39.66 11.47 -13.64
C ILE A 1073 40.25 12.25 -14.82
N THR A 1074 39.57 12.34 -15.97
CA THR A 1074 40.03 13.17 -17.09
C THR A 1074 40.16 14.62 -16.67
N SER A 1075 39.15 15.20 -16.02
CA SER A 1075 39.23 16.59 -15.56
C SER A 1075 40.30 16.82 -14.48
N LEU A 1076 40.48 15.84 -13.59
CA LEU A 1076 41.44 15.93 -12.47
C LEU A 1076 42.88 15.79 -12.93
N TYR A 1077 43.18 14.95 -13.92
CA TYR A 1077 44.52 14.83 -14.52
C TYR A 1077 44.84 15.93 -15.55
N THR A 1078 43.80 16.58 -16.12
CA THR A 1078 44.00 17.70 -17.07
C THR A 1078 44.30 19.02 -16.36
N ASN A 1079 43.75 19.19 -15.16
CA ASN A 1079 43.98 20.36 -14.29
C ASN A 1079 45.31 20.21 -13.57
#